data_AF-A0A3B8W7K4-F1
#
_entry.id   AF-A0A3B8W7K4-F1
#
_cell.length_a   1.000
_cell.length_b   1.000
_cell.length_c   1.000
_cell.angle_alpha   90.00
_cell.angle_beta   90.00
_cell.angle_gamma   90.00
#
_symmetry.space_group_name_H-M   'P 1'
#
loop_
_entity.id
_entity.type
_entity.pdbx_description
1 polymer ?
#
loop_
_entity_poly.entity_id
_entity_poly.type
_entity_poly.pdbx_seq_one_letter_code
_entity_poly.pdbx_strand_id
1 'polypeptide(L)'
;MKRFVAFVAVVIVLAACSAEKKAEKAFKYGKYQSAIEAYKSILVRDPNNGRANYYLAESYRKSNRIRESIPYYAKAGGRGINEDTLKLSYAKALQAAGQYAEARQLLEEALEQTDNEKLKSRLRREITGLGRLQELSEKKSYYRIKNLEAINTPVAEYSPVYLNNELYFTSARNNSRIFDGSGTPYTDLYKVETKGANVDINTVSALAPTINEPLVNEGTIAFTPDGKTMVFAKGNTGKRKGRDDVDLYLSRFRNGAWTAPQLININQPNSWESTPAFSPDGRTLYFSSNRKGGYGGLDLYSATMDSRGRFGRVRNLGADINTAGDEMFPFASETGQLYFSSDGHPGYGMLDVFVVARSGGKTTAENLGQPVNSTGDDFGIFLFRPDRGFFTSNRDGGKGDDDIYTFVNEDPNLKVVNYYLQGVTYAWGKDSTKIILPETKVTLLGEDGEEMQDFITGSDGKFLFRVYENENYTLIGETDGYLVERGRYTTRGKSVAKETLKELLTNVTLDTLLVLDKLERNKIFVLQNIYFGFDSAVIRKESARELDRLVQLLNDNPEIKIEMGSHTDSVGSNAYNIDLSQRRAQATVDYLIKKGIESKRLVAKGYGKTRPIARNTNPDGSDNPEGRQRNRRTEFKILEIGPMPEKKKPEDDDDKYFNDNNNEP
;
A
#
# COMPACT_ATOMS: atom_id res chain seq x y z
N MET A 1 -65.12 27.53 6.83
CA MET A 1 -63.96 27.30 7.73
C MET A 1 -63.29 25.94 7.53
N LYS A 2 -63.96 24.79 7.72
CA LYS A 2 -63.32 23.45 7.60
C LYS A 2 -62.61 23.17 6.26
N ARG A 3 -63.16 23.63 5.12
CA ARG A 3 -62.52 23.49 3.78
C ARG A 3 -61.31 24.39 3.56
N PHE A 4 -61.28 25.56 4.21
CA PHE A 4 -60.15 26.50 4.14
C PHE A 4 -58.98 26.02 5.02
N VAL A 5 -59.27 25.48 6.21
CA VAL A 5 -58.27 24.84 7.08
C VAL A 5 -57.68 23.59 6.41
N ALA A 6 -58.49 22.78 5.72
CA ALA A 6 -58.00 21.63 4.95
C ALA A 6 -57.13 22.04 3.75
N PHE A 7 -57.48 23.12 3.03
CA PHE A 7 -56.68 23.63 1.91
C PHE A 7 -55.33 24.22 2.38
N VAL A 8 -55.33 24.99 3.46
CA VAL A 8 -54.10 25.53 4.07
C VAL A 8 -53.21 24.40 4.61
N ALA A 9 -53.79 23.35 5.22
CA ALA A 9 -53.05 22.17 5.64
C ALA A 9 -52.40 21.42 4.45
N VAL A 10 -53.11 21.27 3.32
CA VAL A 10 -52.57 20.64 2.10
C VAL A 10 -51.44 21.46 1.47
N VAL A 11 -51.56 22.79 1.43
CA VAL A 11 -50.49 23.67 0.91
C VAL A 11 -49.25 23.66 1.81
N ILE A 12 -49.43 23.60 3.13
CA ILE A 12 -48.31 23.48 4.09
C ILE A 12 -47.61 22.12 3.93
N VAL A 13 -48.35 21.03 3.73
CA VAL A 13 -47.79 19.69 3.49
C VAL A 13 -47.04 19.61 2.15
N LEU A 14 -47.59 20.20 1.08
CA LEU A 14 -46.92 20.23 -0.23
C LEU A 14 -45.65 21.10 -0.22
N ALA A 15 -45.67 22.24 0.46
CA ALA A 15 -44.50 23.10 0.63
C ALA A 15 -43.40 22.44 1.49
N ALA A 16 -43.78 21.75 2.57
CA ALA A 16 -42.84 20.98 3.40
C ALA A 16 -42.17 19.85 2.60
N CYS A 17 -42.95 19.11 1.81
CA CYS A 17 -42.44 18.03 0.96
C CYS A 17 -41.49 18.55 -0.15
N SER A 18 -41.71 19.78 -0.63
CA SER A 18 -40.80 20.41 -1.62
C SER A 18 -39.47 20.85 -1.01
N ALA A 19 -39.47 21.34 0.23
CA ALA A 19 -38.26 21.78 0.94
C ALA A 19 -37.36 20.60 1.31
N GLU A 20 -37.96 19.50 1.77
CA GLU A 20 -37.23 18.27 2.10
C GLU A 20 -36.57 17.64 0.87
N LYS A 21 -37.27 17.58 -0.27
CA LYS A 21 -36.68 17.11 -1.54
C LYS A 21 -35.50 17.95 -1.99
N LYS A 22 -35.55 19.28 -1.78
CA LYS A 22 -34.43 20.18 -2.10
C LYS A 22 -33.23 19.92 -1.18
N ALA A 23 -33.47 19.73 0.12
CA ALA A 23 -32.44 19.41 1.10
C ALA A 23 -31.76 18.06 0.80
N GLU A 24 -32.56 17.01 0.51
CA GLU A 24 -32.06 15.70 0.13
C GLU A 24 -31.25 15.74 -1.16
N LYS A 25 -31.68 16.55 -2.15
CA LYS A 25 -30.93 16.75 -3.38
C LYS A 25 -29.56 17.40 -3.11
N ALA A 26 -29.50 18.43 -2.26
CA ALA A 26 -28.24 19.06 -1.87
C ALA A 26 -27.30 18.04 -1.21
N PHE A 27 -27.82 17.26 -0.24
CA PHE A 27 -27.05 16.21 0.43
C PHE A 27 -26.48 15.17 -0.55
N LYS A 28 -27.30 14.67 -1.49
CA LYS A 28 -26.87 13.69 -2.50
C LYS A 28 -25.78 14.20 -3.43
N TYR A 29 -25.74 15.50 -3.69
CA TYR A 29 -24.67 16.12 -4.51
C TYR A 29 -23.47 16.57 -3.68
N GLY A 30 -23.35 16.15 -2.41
CA GLY A 30 -22.25 16.55 -1.55
C GLY A 30 -22.25 18.04 -1.18
N LYS A 31 -23.38 18.74 -1.35
CA LYS A 31 -23.53 20.17 -1.02
C LYS A 31 -23.96 20.32 0.44
N TYR A 32 -23.08 19.92 1.35
CA TYR A 32 -23.43 19.77 2.76
C TYR A 32 -23.76 21.09 3.44
N GLN A 33 -23.14 22.23 3.06
CA GLN A 33 -23.51 23.54 3.61
C GLN A 33 -24.96 23.91 3.23
N SER A 34 -25.32 23.81 1.95
CA SER A 34 -26.70 24.00 1.50
C SER A 34 -27.69 23.03 2.15
N ALA A 35 -27.28 21.77 2.37
CA ALA A 35 -28.12 20.78 3.05
C ALA A 35 -28.36 21.15 4.52
N ILE A 36 -27.32 21.60 5.23
CA ILE A 36 -27.39 22.05 6.63
C ILE A 36 -28.40 23.19 6.77
N GLU A 37 -28.30 24.22 5.94
CA GLU A 37 -29.20 25.38 5.97
C GLU A 37 -30.65 24.97 5.71
N ALA A 38 -30.87 24.09 4.73
CA ALA A 38 -32.21 23.61 4.38
C ALA A 38 -32.83 22.75 5.51
N TYR A 39 -32.08 21.81 6.08
CA TYR A 39 -32.59 20.98 7.17
C TYR A 39 -32.78 21.76 8.47
N LYS A 40 -31.93 22.73 8.80
CA LYS A 40 -32.17 23.66 9.91
C LYS A 40 -33.50 24.38 9.77
N SER A 41 -33.83 24.87 8.56
CA SER A 41 -35.10 25.54 8.31
C SER A 41 -36.32 24.61 8.53
N ILE A 42 -36.19 23.33 8.17
CA ILE A 42 -37.22 22.31 8.44
C ILE A 42 -37.38 22.10 9.95
N LEU A 43 -36.27 21.95 10.67
CA LEU A 43 -36.26 21.70 12.12
C LEU A 43 -36.73 22.88 12.97
N VAL A 44 -36.70 24.12 12.45
CA VAL A 44 -37.36 25.26 13.10
C VAL A 44 -38.88 25.05 13.21
N ARG A 45 -39.48 24.36 12.24
CA ARG A 45 -40.93 24.09 12.20
C ARG A 45 -41.30 22.79 12.90
N ASP A 46 -40.43 21.80 12.79
CA ASP A 46 -40.61 20.47 13.40
C ASP A 46 -39.28 19.97 14.00
N PRO A 47 -38.96 20.36 15.25
CA PRO A 47 -37.68 20.01 15.89
C PRO A 47 -37.45 18.51 16.09
N ASN A 48 -38.52 17.70 16.08
CA ASN A 48 -38.48 16.27 16.33
C ASN A 48 -38.56 15.43 15.04
N ASN A 49 -38.42 16.07 13.87
CA ASN A 49 -38.36 15.36 12.60
C ASN A 49 -37.11 14.48 12.53
N GLY A 50 -37.26 13.17 12.76
CA GLY A 50 -36.13 12.24 12.84
C GLY A 50 -35.30 12.13 11.56
N ARG A 51 -35.95 12.22 10.39
CA ARG A 51 -35.26 12.15 9.08
C ARG A 51 -34.45 13.42 8.81
N ALA A 52 -35.01 14.60 9.10
CA ALA A 52 -34.30 15.86 8.96
C ALA A 52 -33.13 15.97 9.95
N ASN A 53 -33.31 15.50 11.19
CA ASN A 53 -32.22 15.40 12.17
C ASN A 53 -31.09 14.47 11.68
N TYR A 54 -31.43 13.30 11.13
CA TYR A 54 -30.45 12.37 10.56
C TYR A 54 -29.60 13.02 9.46
N TYR A 55 -30.23 13.60 8.43
CA TYR A 55 -29.47 14.18 7.32
C TYR A 55 -28.72 15.46 7.69
N LEU A 56 -29.23 16.23 8.66
CA LEU A 56 -28.47 17.35 9.21
C LEU A 56 -27.21 16.86 9.93
N ALA A 57 -27.33 15.83 10.76
CA ALA A 57 -26.20 15.22 11.46
C ALA A 57 -25.18 14.62 10.47
N GLU A 58 -25.64 13.88 9.46
CA GLU A 58 -24.76 13.34 8.40
C GLU A 58 -24.10 14.44 7.57
N SER A 59 -24.79 15.57 7.32
CA SER A 59 -24.19 16.70 6.60
C SER A 59 -23.04 17.31 7.41
N TYR A 60 -23.24 17.46 8.73
CA TYR A 60 -22.20 17.89 9.66
C TYR A 60 -21.02 16.91 9.67
N ARG A 61 -21.26 15.61 9.85
CA ARG A 61 -20.22 14.57 9.84
C ARG A 61 -19.42 14.56 8.53
N LYS A 62 -20.09 14.56 7.38
CA LYS A 62 -19.45 14.47 6.04
C LYS A 62 -18.73 15.74 5.60
N SER A 63 -18.79 16.80 6.39
CA SER A 63 -18.09 18.07 6.15
C SER A 63 -17.15 18.45 7.30
N ASN A 64 -16.63 17.42 8.00
CA ASN A 64 -15.71 17.51 9.13
C ASN A 64 -16.15 18.37 10.33
N ARG A 65 -17.46 18.53 10.52
CA ARG A 65 -18.07 19.28 11.64
C ARG A 65 -18.79 18.33 12.58
N ILE A 66 -18.09 17.27 12.97
CA ILE A 66 -18.72 16.09 13.59
C ILE A 66 -19.27 16.39 14.98
N ARG A 67 -18.64 17.28 15.77
CA ARG A 67 -19.12 17.62 17.11
C ARG A 67 -20.50 18.28 17.07
N GLU A 68 -20.76 19.09 16.05
CA GLU A 68 -22.05 19.75 15.83
C GLU A 68 -23.18 18.78 15.48
N SER A 69 -22.86 17.55 15.08
CA SER A 69 -23.84 16.52 14.72
C SER A 69 -24.53 15.88 15.93
N ILE A 70 -23.88 15.86 17.10
CA ILE A 70 -24.30 15.18 18.33
C ILE A 70 -25.77 15.47 18.71
N PRO A 71 -26.22 16.73 18.87
CA PRO A 71 -27.59 17.01 19.29
C PRO A 71 -28.65 16.55 18.27
N TYR A 72 -28.26 16.39 17.00
CA TYR A 72 -29.16 15.95 15.93
C TYR A 72 -29.18 14.43 15.82
N TYR A 73 -28.05 13.73 15.98
CA TYR A 73 -28.05 12.27 16.06
C TYR A 73 -28.91 11.75 17.21
N ALA A 74 -28.88 12.42 18.36
CA ALA A 74 -29.74 12.08 19.51
C ALA A 74 -31.26 12.10 19.19
N LYS A 75 -31.66 12.83 18.15
CA LYS A 75 -33.06 12.97 17.70
C LYS A 75 -33.31 12.31 16.33
N ALA A 76 -32.31 11.68 15.74
CA ALA A 76 -32.38 11.11 14.40
C ALA A 76 -33.12 9.76 14.42
N GLY A 77 -33.79 9.44 13.32
CA GLY A 77 -34.47 8.15 13.17
C GLY A 77 -35.70 8.23 12.28
N GLY A 78 -36.55 7.19 12.37
CA GLY A 78 -37.77 7.08 11.59
C GLY A 78 -37.61 6.30 10.28
N ARG A 79 -38.69 6.23 9.51
CA ARG A 79 -38.81 5.33 8.36
C ARG A 79 -37.74 5.61 7.29
N GLY A 80 -37.02 4.56 6.91
CA GLY A 80 -36.00 4.61 5.84
C GLY A 80 -34.62 5.10 6.29
N ILE A 81 -34.42 5.34 7.59
CA ILE A 81 -33.10 5.51 8.19
C ILE A 81 -32.57 4.15 8.61
N ASN A 82 -31.31 3.89 8.30
CA ASN A 82 -30.63 2.68 8.71
C ASN A 82 -30.09 2.88 10.14
N GLU A 83 -30.69 2.19 11.12
CA GLU A 83 -30.37 2.32 12.54
C GLU A 83 -28.92 1.93 12.86
N ASP A 84 -28.41 0.88 12.21
CA ASP A 84 -27.03 0.43 12.33
C ASP A 84 -26.02 1.56 12.02
N THR A 85 -26.20 2.22 10.87
CA THR A 85 -25.34 3.34 10.47
C THR A 85 -25.52 4.55 11.37
N LEU A 86 -26.74 4.84 11.81
CA LEU A 86 -27.03 5.94 12.73
C LEU A 86 -26.29 5.76 14.06
N LYS A 87 -26.41 4.60 14.71
CA LYS A 87 -25.76 4.35 16.01
C LYS A 87 -24.24 4.43 15.91
N LEU A 88 -23.66 3.84 14.88
CA LEU A 88 -22.22 3.91 14.65
C LEU A 88 -21.75 5.36 14.44
N SER A 89 -22.42 6.13 13.59
CA SER A 89 -22.06 7.53 13.34
C SER A 89 -22.26 8.42 14.56
N TYR A 90 -23.29 8.16 15.37
CA TYR A 90 -23.49 8.87 16.62
C TYR A 90 -22.42 8.53 17.66
N ALA A 91 -22.04 7.25 17.80
CA ALA A 91 -20.97 6.84 18.69
C ALA A 91 -19.64 7.50 18.29
N LYS A 92 -19.34 7.57 16.99
CA LYS A 92 -18.17 8.30 16.47
C LYS A 92 -18.23 9.79 16.84
N ALA A 93 -19.38 10.46 16.67
CA ALA A 93 -19.52 11.85 17.08
C ALA A 93 -19.27 12.07 18.59
N LEU A 94 -19.73 11.15 19.44
CA LEU A 94 -19.45 11.15 20.88
C LEU A 94 -17.96 10.94 21.17
N GLN A 95 -17.28 10.04 20.45
CA GLN A 95 -15.82 9.84 20.55
C GLN A 95 -15.04 11.13 20.23
N ALA A 96 -15.39 11.84 19.15
CA ALA A 96 -14.77 13.13 18.79
C ALA A 96 -14.98 14.23 19.84
N ALA A 97 -15.98 14.08 20.72
CA ALA A 97 -16.22 14.97 21.86
C ALA A 97 -15.60 14.46 23.18
N GLY A 98 -14.85 13.35 23.15
CA GLY A 98 -14.27 12.71 24.34
C GLY A 98 -15.30 12.00 25.24
N GLN A 99 -16.53 11.81 24.77
CA GLN A 99 -17.64 11.16 25.50
C GLN A 99 -17.59 9.64 25.30
N TYR A 100 -16.49 9.01 25.73
CA TYR A 100 -16.18 7.61 25.42
C TYR A 100 -17.11 6.60 26.09
N ALA A 101 -17.62 6.90 27.29
CA ALA A 101 -18.51 6.00 28.02
C ALA A 101 -19.85 5.86 27.31
N GLU A 102 -20.43 6.99 26.88
CA GLU A 102 -21.67 7.07 26.13
C GLU A 102 -21.50 6.47 24.73
N ALA A 103 -20.38 6.74 24.07
CA ALA A 103 -20.04 6.12 22.79
C ALA A 103 -19.99 4.58 22.91
N ARG A 104 -19.33 4.08 23.96
CA ARG A 104 -19.22 2.63 24.22
C ARG A 104 -20.58 1.99 24.42
N GLN A 105 -21.43 2.59 25.26
CA GLN A 105 -22.78 2.08 25.50
C GLN A 105 -23.55 1.95 24.18
N LEU A 106 -23.50 2.98 23.34
CA LEU A 106 -24.22 2.98 22.06
C LEU A 106 -23.70 1.91 21.08
N LEU A 107 -22.38 1.65 21.08
CA LEU A 107 -21.77 0.59 20.27
C LEU A 107 -22.15 -0.80 20.76
N GLU A 108 -22.20 -1.01 22.09
CA GLU A 108 -22.63 -2.27 22.70
C GLU A 108 -24.11 -2.54 22.36
N GLU A 109 -24.98 -1.54 22.47
CA GLU A 109 -26.38 -1.64 22.05
C GLU A 109 -26.52 -1.93 20.54
N ALA A 110 -25.69 -1.32 19.69
CA ALA A 110 -25.68 -1.61 18.26
C ALA A 110 -25.24 -3.04 17.96
N LEU A 111 -24.26 -3.56 18.71
CA LEU A 111 -23.72 -4.90 18.54
C LEU A 111 -24.75 -5.98 18.89
N GLU A 112 -25.58 -5.73 19.90
CA GLU A 112 -26.66 -6.62 20.31
C GLU A 112 -27.83 -6.65 19.31
N GLN A 113 -28.07 -5.56 18.59
CA GLN A 113 -29.26 -5.40 17.73
C GLN A 113 -29.01 -5.72 16.26
N THR A 114 -27.79 -5.54 15.76
CA THR A 114 -27.50 -5.77 14.33
C THR A 114 -27.36 -7.26 14.00
N ASP A 115 -27.87 -7.67 12.85
CA ASP A 115 -27.61 -8.98 12.25
C ASP A 115 -26.46 -8.97 11.22
N ASN A 116 -25.87 -7.79 10.95
CA ASN A 116 -24.83 -7.63 9.95
C ASN A 116 -23.44 -8.03 10.51
N GLU A 117 -22.93 -9.21 10.11
CA GLU A 117 -21.64 -9.73 10.60
C GLU A 117 -20.43 -8.83 10.30
N LYS A 118 -20.43 -8.09 9.18
CA LYS A 118 -19.38 -7.11 8.89
C LYS A 118 -19.42 -5.97 9.89
N LEU A 119 -20.62 -5.49 10.20
CA LEU A 119 -20.80 -4.45 11.21
C LEU A 119 -20.45 -4.95 12.61
N LYS A 120 -20.86 -6.17 13.00
CA LYS A 120 -20.45 -6.76 14.29
C LYS A 120 -18.94 -6.79 14.45
N SER A 121 -18.22 -7.15 13.38
CA SER A 121 -16.75 -7.17 13.38
C SER A 121 -16.16 -5.78 13.58
N ARG A 122 -16.73 -4.74 12.95
CA ARG A 122 -16.36 -3.34 13.17
C ARG A 122 -16.67 -2.90 14.60
N LEU A 123 -17.90 -3.09 15.08
CA LEU A 123 -18.33 -2.69 16.43
C LEU A 123 -17.47 -3.33 17.52
N ARG A 124 -17.14 -4.62 17.40
CA ARG A 124 -16.21 -5.30 18.32
C ARG A 124 -14.83 -4.65 18.35
N ARG A 125 -14.31 -4.24 17.18
CA ARG A 125 -13.03 -3.53 17.07
C ARG A 125 -13.08 -2.18 17.76
N GLU A 126 -14.14 -1.40 17.51
CA GLU A 126 -14.37 -0.08 18.13
C GLU A 126 -14.47 -0.19 19.66
N ILE A 127 -15.28 -1.11 20.18
CA ILE A 127 -15.45 -1.35 21.63
C ILE A 127 -14.13 -1.79 22.26
N THR A 128 -13.41 -2.71 21.61
CA THR A 128 -12.08 -3.16 22.08
C THR A 128 -11.11 -1.97 22.08
N GLY A 129 -11.14 -1.13 21.06
CA GLY A 129 -10.31 0.06 20.96
C GLY A 129 -10.56 1.05 22.10
N LEU A 130 -11.82 1.33 22.40
CA LEU A 130 -12.21 2.17 23.55
C LEU A 130 -11.68 1.62 24.88
N GLY A 131 -11.69 0.29 25.05
CA GLY A 131 -11.13 -0.37 26.24
C GLY A 131 -9.62 -0.19 26.39
N ARG A 132 -8.90 0.11 25.31
CA ARG A 132 -7.43 0.27 25.28
C ARG A 132 -6.97 1.72 25.41
N LEU A 133 -7.89 2.69 25.43
CA LEU A 133 -7.56 4.10 25.57
C LEU A 133 -6.78 4.39 26.85
N GLN A 134 -7.12 3.72 27.95
CA GLN A 134 -6.37 3.86 29.21
C GLN A 134 -4.91 3.39 29.03
N GLU A 135 -4.69 2.20 28.47
CA GLU A 135 -3.35 1.67 28.19
C GLU A 135 -2.56 2.62 27.27
N LEU A 136 -3.22 3.17 26.25
CA LEU A 136 -2.61 4.15 25.34
C LEU A 136 -2.23 5.44 26.06
N SER A 137 -3.01 5.88 27.04
CA SER A 137 -2.73 7.11 27.82
C SER A 137 -1.60 6.92 28.83
N GLU A 138 -1.42 5.68 29.32
CA GLU A 138 -0.34 5.30 30.23
C GLU A 138 0.98 5.03 29.49
N LYS A 139 0.94 4.89 28.15
CA LYS A 139 2.14 4.73 27.31
C LYS A 139 3.04 5.94 27.49
N LYS A 140 4.26 5.70 27.98
CA LYS A 140 5.28 6.74 28.12
C LYS A 140 5.54 7.40 26.76
N SER A 141 5.29 8.70 26.69
CA SER A 141 5.58 9.52 25.53
C SER A 141 6.85 10.32 25.72
N TYR A 142 7.61 10.45 24.65
CA TYR A 142 8.79 11.32 24.56
C TYR A 142 8.57 12.49 23.59
N TYR A 143 7.36 12.62 23.06
CA TYR A 143 7.02 13.71 22.16
C TYR A 143 6.70 14.97 22.94
N ARG A 144 7.28 16.10 22.50
CA ARG A 144 6.80 17.44 22.85
C ARG A 144 6.33 18.12 21.58
N ILE A 145 5.14 18.69 21.63
CA ILE A 145 4.50 19.38 20.50
C ILE A 145 4.39 20.88 20.76
N LYS A 146 4.30 21.68 19.70
CA LYS A 146 4.06 23.12 19.75
C LYS A 146 3.21 23.54 18.55
N ASN A 147 2.16 24.33 18.79
CA ASN A 147 1.38 24.96 17.71
C ASN A 147 2.27 25.93 16.92
N LEU A 148 2.21 25.90 15.60
CA LEU A 148 3.00 26.76 14.72
C LEU A 148 2.26 28.08 14.46
N GLU A 149 1.94 28.80 15.55
CA GLU A 149 1.06 29.99 15.57
C GLU A 149 1.44 31.08 14.56
N ALA A 150 2.71 31.14 14.16
CA ALA A 150 3.22 32.09 13.18
C ALA A 150 2.49 31.97 11.84
N ILE A 151 2.17 30.75 11.41
CA ILE A 151 1.48 30.52 10.12
C ILE A 151 -0.01 30.26 10.28
N ASN A 152 -0.44 29.63 11.38
CA ASN A 152 -1.84 29.26 11.55
C ASN A 152 -2.75 30.51 11.57
N THR A 153 -4.01 30.34 11.17
CA THR A 153 -5.02 31.39 11.02
C THR A 153 -6.36 30.85 11.54
N PRO A 154 -7.45 31.65 11.58
CA PRO A 154 -8.76 31.11 11.93
C PRO A 154 -9.36 30.10 10.93
N VAL A 155 -8.74 29.91 9.75
CA VAL A 155 -9.14 28.92 8.75
C VAL A 155 -8.10 27.81 8.68
N ALA A 156 -8.38 26.73 7.95
CA ALA A 156 -7.52 25.55 7.91
C ALA A 156 -6.11 25.82 7.32
N GLU A 157 -5.10 25.28 8.00
CA GLU A 157 -3.72 25.05 7.58
C GLU A 157 -3.34 23.59 7.83
N TYR A 158 -3.06 22.83 6.77
CA TYR A 158 -2.87 21.38 6.93
C TYR A 158 -1.94 20.70 5.94
N SER A 159 -1.62 19.43 6.23
CA SER A 159 -0.78 18.54 5.43
C SER A 159 0.62 19.12 5.14
N PRO A 160 1.41 19.42 6.18
CA PRO A 160 2.75 19.99 6.04
C PRO A 160 3.71 19.05 5.31
N VAL A 161 4.50 19.59 4.38
CA VAL A 161 5.63 18.90 3.73
C VAL A 161 6.84 19.80 3.73
N TYR A 162 7.97 19.29 4.25
CA TYR A 162 9.21 20.06 4.32
C TYR A 162 10.19 19.63 3.23
N LEU A 163 10.69 20.59 2.46
CA LEU A 163 11.69 20.37 1.42
C LEU A 163 12.57 21.61 1.29
N ASN A 164 13.89 21.44 1.30
CA ASN A 164 14.87 22.51 1.04
C ASN A 164 14.68 23.79 1.90
N ASN A 165 14.41 23.63 3.20
CA ASN A 165 14.13 24.72 4.15
C ASN A 165 12.82 25.49 3.90
N GLU A 166 11.95 24.97 3.04
CA GLU A 166 10.60 25.46 2.85
C GLU A 166 9.60 24.44 3.42
N LEU A 167 8.57 24.95 4.09
CA LEU A 167 7.39 24.22 4.49
C LEU A 167 6.28 24.51 3.49
N TYR A 168 5.82 23.47 2.81
CA TYR A 168 4.67 23.49 1.93
C TYR A 168 3.45 23.01 2.70
N PHE A 169 2.30 23.64 2.49
CA PHE A 169 1.07 23.30 3.21
C PHE A 169 -0.16 23.72 2.41
N THR A 170 -1.31 23.15 2.77
CA THR A 170 -2.61 23.54 2.23
C THR A 170 -3.22 24.59 3.14
N SER A 171 -3.83 25.64 2.58
CA SER A 171 -4.53 26.64 3.38
C SER A 171 -5.71 27.26 2.65
N ALA A 172 -6.76 27.59 3.41
CA ALA A 172 -7.90 28.36 2.93
C ALA A 172 -7.70 29.89 3.07
N ARG A 173 -6.51 30.35 3.49
CA ARG A 173 -6.21 31.79 3.63
C ARG A 173 -6.42 32.51 2.30
N ASN A 174 -6.76 33.80 2.40
CA ASN A 174 -7.02 34.70 1.27
C ASN A 174 -8.22 34.32 0.37
N ASN A 175 -8.92 33.21 0.64
CA ASN A 175 -10.16 32.86 -0.03
C ASN A 175 -11.37 33.26 0.84
N SER A 176 -12.35 33.91 0.23
CA SER A 176 -13.60 34.32 0.89
C SER A 176 -14.84 33.56 0.41
N ARG A 177 -14.74 32.92 -0.75
CA ARG A 177 -15.85 32.16 -1.31
C ARG A 177 -15.92 30.79 -0.66
N ILE A 178 -17.08 30.48 -0.10
CA ILE A 178 -17.35 29.19 0.54
C ILE A 178 -17.53 28.10 -0.50
N PHE A 179 -16.84 26.98 -0.27
CA PHE A 179 -17.07 25.71 -0.94
C PHE A 179 -18.26 25.02 -0.26
N ASP A 180 -19.31 24.74 -1.04
CA ASP A 180 -20.58 24.20 -0.54
C ASP A 180 -20.46 22.80 0.07
N GLY A 181 -19.39 22.06 -0.27
CA GLY A 181 -19.10 20.76 0.31
C GLY A 181 -18.63 20.83 1.75
N SER A 182 -17.57 21.59 2.04
CA SER A 182 -17.03 21.71 3.41
C SER A 182 -17.77 22.76 4.25
N GLY A 183 -18.34 23.79 3.62
CA GLY A 183 -18.77 24.99 4.33
C GLY A 183 -17.62 25.92 4.72
N THR A 184 -16.41 25.66 4.20
CA THR A 184 -15.20 26.48 4.40
C THR A 184 -14.75 27.13 3.08
N PRO A 185 -13.86 28.14 3.08
CA PRO A 185 -13.34 28.71 1.84
C PRO A 185 -12.52 27.69 1.03
N TYR A 186 -12.39 27.93 -0.28
CA TYR A 186 -11.54 27.10 -1.14
C TYR A 186 -10.08 27.08 -0.66
N THR A 187 -9.40 25.95 -0.85
CA THR A 187 -8.01 25.76 -0.45
C THR A 187 -7.04 25.94 -1.59
N ASP A 188 -5.88 26.53 -1.28
CA ASP A 188 -4.73 26.66 -2.17
C ASP A 188 -3.48 26.04 -1.52
N LEU A 189 -2.46 25.76 -2.33
CA LEU A 189 -1.14 25.34 -1.85
C LEU A 189 -0.25 26.56 -1.60
N TYR A 190 0.42 26.56 -0.45
CA TYR A 190 1.31 27.62 0.01
C TYR A 190 2.69 27.07 0.36
N LYS A 191 3.67 27.96 0.45
CA LYS A 191 5.00 27.69 0.98
C LYS A 191 5.51 28.82 1.86
N VAL A 192 6.42 28.49 2.78
CA VAL A 192 7.09 29.44 3.68
C VAL A 192 8.48 28.93 4.05
N GLU A 193 9.45 29.81 4.19
CA GLU A 193 10.77 29.45 4.70
C GLU A 193 10.71 29.12 6.20
N THR A 194 11.36 28.03 6.60
CA THR A 194 11.39 27.62 8.01
C THR A 194 12.65 26.84 8.38
N LYS A 195 13.00 26.91 9.67
CA LYS A 195 13.95 26.02 10.36
C LYS A 195 13.22 25.35 11.52
N GLY A 196 12.37 24.38 11.20
CA GLY A 196 11.53 23.68 12.17
C GLY A 196 10.47 24.61 12.77
N ALA A 197 10.57 24.90 14.07
CA ALA A 197 9.65 25.80 14.77
C ALA A 197 9.86 27.29 14.44
N ASN A 198 10.98 27.65 13.80
CA ASN A 198 11.31 29.03 13.47
C ASN A 198 10.91 29.33 12.02
N VAL A 199 9.74 29.92 11.85
CA VAL A 199 9.18 30.26 10.53
C VAL A 199 9.44 31.73 10.21
N ASP A 200 9.87 32.03 8.99
CA ASP A 200 9.89 33.41 8.49
C ASP A 200 8.56 33.73 7.80
N ILE A 201 7.63 34.30 8.58
CA ILE A 201 6.27 34.61 8.14
C ILE A 201 6.22 35.55 6.92
N ASN A 202 7.26 36.37 6.69
CA ASN A 202 7.28 37.32 5.58
C ASN A 202 7.51 36.64 4.22
N THR A 203 7.89 35.36 4.24
CA THR A 203 8.15 34.56 3.03
C THR A 203 6.93 33.73 2.61
N VAL A 204 5.83 33.77 3.37
CA VAL A 204 4.60 33.05 3.02
C VAL A 204 4.12 33.50 1.64
N SER A 205 3.97 32.54 0.74
CA SER A 205 3.46 32.78 -0.60
C SER A 205 2.62 31.62 -1.09
N ALA A 206 1.55 31.93 -1.84
CA ALA A 206 0.83 30.91 -2.60
C ALA A 206 1.73 30.37 -3.71
N LEU A 207 1.54 29.11 -4.08
CA LEU A 207 2.15 28.57 -5.30
C LEU A 207 1.59 29.29 -6.53
N ALA A 208 2.33 29.18 -7.65
CA ALA A 208 2.01 29.91 -8.87
C ALA A 208 0.59 29.57 -9.39
N PRO A 209 -0.08 30.49 -10.12
CA PRO A 209 -1.41 30.26 -10.69
C PRO A 209 -1.52 29.07 -11.66
N THR A 210 -0.39 28.55 -12.15
CA THR A 210 -0.34 27.30 -12.91
C THR A 210 -0.69 26.07 -12.05
N ILE A 211 -0.55 26.19 -10.73
CA ILE A 211 -0.83 25.15 -9.74
C ILE A 211 -2.15 25.44 -9.03
N ASN A 212 -2.30 26.64 -8.46
CA ASN A 212 -3.49 27.07 -7.74
C ASN A 212 -4.51 27.69 -8.71
N GLU A 213 -5.63 27.01 -8.97
CA GLU A 213 -6.67 27.49 -9.88
C GLU A 213 -7.84 28.13 -9.12
N PRO A 214 -8.36 29.28 -9.58
CA PRO A 214 -9.50 29.91 -8.92
C PRO A 214 -10.73 28.98 -8.84
N LEU A 215 -11.34 28.91 -7.65
CA LEU A 215 -12.57 28.14 -7.38
C LEU A 215 -12.40 26.62 -7.51
N VAL A 216 -11.18 26.15 -7.32
CA VAL A 216 -10.83 24.75 -7.21
C VAL A 216 -10.23 24.54 -5.82
N ASN A 217 -10.33 23.32 -5.29
CA ASN A 217 -9.61 22.97 -4.07
C ASN A 217 -8.33 22.25 -4.49
N GLU A 218 -7.20 22.90 -4.25
CA GLU A 218 -5.88 22.29 -4.27
C GLU A 218 -5.47 21.97 -2.84
N GLY A 219 -4.93 20.78 -2.62
CA GLY A 219 -4.52 20.37 -1.29
C GLY A 219 -3.77 19.07 -1.28
N THR A 220 -3.03 18.83 -0.20
CA THR A 220 -2.11 17.70 0.00
C THR A 220 -1.08 17.56 -1.12
N ILE A 221 0.19 17.80 -0.78
CA ILE A 221 1.28 17.88 -1.73
C ILE A 221 2.34 16.84 -1.38
N ALA A 222 3.02 16.30 -2.38
CA ALA A 222 4.17 15.43 -2.22
C ALA A 222 5.23 15.79 -3.26
N PHE A 223 6.50 15.63 -2.87
CA PHE A 223 7.63 15.83 -3.77
C PHE A 223 8.45 14.55 -3.86
N THR A 224 9.05 14.31 -5.02
CA THR A 224 10.23 13.43 -5.07
C THR A 224 11.35 14.04 -4.22
N PRO A 225 12.23 13.23 -3.61
CA PRO A 225 13.30 13.71 -2.74
C PRO A 225 14.23 14.74 -3.39
N ASP A 226 14.40 14.67 -4.72
CA ASP A 226 15.19 15.62 -5.49
C ASP A 226 14.47 16.96 -5.76
N GLY A 227 13.21 17.10 -5.34
CA GLY A 227 12.37 18.28 -5.53
C GLY A 227 11.94 18.54 -6.97
N LYS A 228 12.18 17.62 -7.92
CA LYS A 228 11.91 17.86 -9.36
C LYS A 228 10.53 17.46 -9.80
N THR A 229 9.83 16.64 -9.03
CA THR A 229 8.47 16.19 -9.32
C THR A 229 7.59 16.50 -8.13
N MET A 230 6.44 17.10 -8.41
CA MET A 230 5.38 17.39 -7.45
C MET A 230 4.15 16.57 -7.83
N VAL A 231 3.53 15.91 -6.87
CA VAL A 231 2.20 15.31 -6.99
C VAL A 231 1.31 15.96 -5.95
N PHE A 232 0.11 16.39 -6.34
CA PHE A 232 -0.83 17.03 -5.42
C PHE A 232 -2.27 16.66 -5.77
N ALA A 233 -3.15 16.74 -4.78
CA ALA A 233 -4.56 16.48 -4.99
C ALA A 233 -5.28 17.76 -5.42
N LYS A 234 -6.21 17.60 -6.37
CA LYS A 234 -7.04 18.66 -6.90
C LYS A 234 -8.42 18.10 -7.16
N GLY A 235 -9.45 18.75 -6.62
CA GLY A 235 -10.83 18.30 -6.78
C GLY A 235 -11.80 19.43 -7.07
N ASN A 236 -13.01 19.04 -7.46
CA ASN A 236 -14.14 19.95 -7.65
C ASN A 236 -13.90 21.03 -8.71
N THR A 237 -13.51 20.63 -9.92
CA THR A 237 -13.25 21.55 -11.05
C THR A 237 -14.47 22.37 -11.52
N GLY A 238 -15.66 22.13 -10.97
CA GLY A 238 -16.88 22.92 -11.19
C GLY A 238 -17.44 22.88 -12.63
N LYS A 239 -16.85 22.07 -13.52
CA LYS A 239 -17.26 21.98 -14.93
C LYS A 239 -18.30 20.87 -15.11
N ARG A 240 -19.34 21.13 -15.91
CA ARG A 240 -20.38 20.14 -16.30
C ARG A 240 -19.82 18.91 -17.06
N LYS A 241 -18.56 18.98 -17.52
CA LYS A 241 -17.77 17.89 -18.13
C LYS A 241 -16.44 17.65 -17.38
N GLY A 242 -16.30 18.21 -16.17
CA GLY A 242 -15.12 18.05 -15.32
C GLY A 242 -15.15 16.72 -14.58
N ARG A 243 -14.10 16.44 -13.81
CA ARG A 243 -14.08 15.28 -12.91
C ARG A 243 -14.78 15.65 -11.61
N ASP A 244 -15.65 14.77 -11.14
CA ASP A 244 -16.58 15.01 -10.04
C ASP A 244 -15.93 14.79 -8.65
N ASP A 245 -14.83 14.04 -8.60
CA ASP A 245 -14.09 13.70 -7.37
C ASP A 245 -12.73 14.44 -7.26
N VAL A 246 -11.97 14.10 -6.22
CA VAL A 246 -10.58 14.54 -6.05
C VAL A 246 -9.65 13.61 -6.80
N ASP A 247 -8.71 14.19 -7.54
CA ASP A 247 -7.74 13.47 -8.34
C ASP A 247 -6.33 13.96 -8.07
N LEU A 248 -5.35 13.09 -8.36
CA LEU A 248 -3.94 13.44 -8.28
C LEU A 248 -3.42 13.98 -9.62
N TYR A 249 -2.61 15.04 -9.53
CA TYR A 249 -1.94 15.66 -10.66
C TYR A 249 -0.43 15.72 -10.42
N LEU A 250 0.34 15.57 -11.48
CA LEU A 250 1.79 15.64 -11.47
C LEU A 250 2.26 16.91 -12.19
N SER A 251 3.19 17.63 -11.59
CA SER A 251 3.93 18.73 -12.22
C SER A 251 5.43 18.51 -12.07
N ARG A 252 6.21 19.01 -13.03
CA ARG A 252 7.68 18.91 -13.04
C ARG A 252 8.31 20.28 -12.91
N PHE A 253 9.37 20.38 -12.13
CA PHE A 253 10.16 21.59 -12.04
C PHE A 253 11.17 21.62 -13.19
N ARG A 254 11.02 22.58 -14.10
CA ARG A 254 11.88 22.76 -15.29
C ARG A 254 12.14 24.24 -15.52
N ASN A 255 13.39 24.60 -15.81
CA ASN A 255 13.77 25.98 -16.13
C ASN A 255 13.32 27.01 -15.07
N GLY A 256 13.36 26.65 -13.79
CA GLY A 256 12.99 27.53 -12.68
C GLY A 256 11.48 27.64 -12.41
N ALA A 257 10.63 26.87 -13.09
CA ALA A 257 9.18 26.91 -12.90
C ALA A 257 8.54 25.51 -12.91
N TRP A 258 7.36 25.41 -12.29
CA TRP A 258 6.50 24.23 -12.38
C TRP A 258 5.77 24.20 -13.73
N THR A 259 5.75 23.03 -14.37
CA THR A 259 4.96 22.83 -15.60
C THR A 259 3.45 22.82 -15.31
N ALA A 260 2.63 22.94 -16.36
CA ALA A 260 1.20 22.70 -16.25
C ALA A 260 0.93 21.29 -15.64
N PRO A 261 0.07 21.17 -14.62
CA PRO A 261 -0.25 19.89 -13.99
C PRO A 261 -0.86 18.91 -14.99
N GLN A 262 -0.41 17.67 -14.93
CA GLN A 262 -0.90 16.58 -15.76
C GLN A 262 -1.58 15.52 -14.90
N LEU A 263 -2.69 15.00 -15.41
CA LEU A 263 -3.39 13.90 -14.77
C LEU A 263 -2.52 12.66 -14.72
N ILE A 264 -2.40 12.04 -13.54
CA ILE A 264 -1.66 10.78 -13.43
C ILE A 264 -2.56 9.57 -13.74
N ASN A 265 -1.93 8.49 -14.19
CA ASN A 265 -2.64 7.32 -14.74
C ASN A 265 -3.19 6.34 -13.69
N ILE A 266 -3.16 6.69 -12.40
CA ILE A 266 -3.71 5.87 -11.31
C ILE A 266 -5.10 6.30 -10.85
N ASN A 267 -5.55 7.49 -11.29
CA ASN A 267 -6.87 8.02 -10.94
C ASN A 267 -7.98 7.19 -11.60
N GLN A 268 -9.11 7.06 -10.92
CA GLN A 268 -10.31 6.42 -11.47
C GLN A 268 -11.46 7.45 -11.61
N PRO A 269 -12.36 7.32 -12.59
CA PRO A 269 -13.38 8.34 -12.85
C PRO A 269 -14.36 8.62 -11.70
N ASN A 270 -14.61 7.62 -10.84
CA ASN A 270 -15.59 7.68 -9.75
C ASN A 270 -14.93 7.28 -8.42
N SER A 271 -13.71 7.73 -8.21
CA SER A 271 -12.96 7.48 -6.99
C SER A 271 -12.26 8.74 -6.56
N TRP A 272 -12.07 8.84 -5.25
CA TRP A 272 -11.34 9.91 -4.61
C TRP A 272 -9.89 9.49 -4.48
N GLU A 273 -8.96 10.13 -5.18
CA GLU A 273 -7.53 9.91 -5.04
C GLU A 273 -6.86 11.12 -4.39
N SER A 274 -6.34 10.96 -3.17
CA SER A 274 -5.78 12.07 -2.41
C SER A 274 -4.57 11.70 -1.55
N THR A 275 -4.07 12.70 -0.82
CA THR A 275 -3.02 12.57 0.21
C THR A 275 -1.80 11.78 -0.31
N PRO A 276 -1.15 12.27 -1.38
CA PRO A 276 0.01 11.59 -1.94
C PRO A 276 1.21 11.67 -0.99
N ALA A 277 2.10 10.68 -1.04
CA ALA A 277 3.43 10.74 -0.44
C ALA A 277 4.42 9.85 -1.22
N PHE A 278 5.62 10.36 -1.46
CA PHE A 278 6.67 9.56 -2.08
C PHE A 278 7.46 8.77 -1.04
N SER A 279 7.92 7.59 -1.43
CA SER A 279 9.00 6.89 -0.74
C SER A 279 10.29 7.72 -0.72
N PRO A 280 11.20 7.49 0.24
CA PRO A 280 12.48 8.21 0.32
C PRO A 280 13.40 8.07 -0.90
N ASP A 281 13.19 7.08 -1.75
CA ASP A 281 13.91 6.91 -3.02
C ASP A 281 13.21 7.59 -4.22
N GLY A 282 12.04 8.19 -3.99
CA GLY A 282 11.22 8.89 -5.00
C GLY A 282 10.54 8.00 -6.02
N ARG A 283 10.56 6.66 -5.83
CA ARG A 283 10.04 5.71 -6.83
C ARG A 283 8.62 5.26 -6.56
N THR A 284 8.21 5.12 -5.31
CA THR A 284 6.88 4.66 -4.94
C THR A 284 6.04 5.83 -4.48
N LEU A 285 4.84 5.96 -5.04
CA LEU A 285 3.82 6.88 -4.54
C LEU A 285 2.82 6.11 -3.70
N TYR A 286 2.68 6.51 -2.45
CA TYR A 286 1.58 6.13 -1.56
C TYR A 286 0.47 7.16 -1.67
N PHE A 287 -0.79 6.72 -1.60
CA PHE A 287 -1.96 7.60 -1.69
C PHE A 287 -3.20 6.91 -1.12
N SER A 288 -4.24 7.68 -0.84
CA SER A 288 -5.52 7.17 -0.35
C SER A 288 -6.55 7.09 -1.46
N SER A 289 -7.38 6.05 -1.45
CA SER A 289 -8.47 5.90 -2.42
C SER A 289 -9.65 5.07 -1.92
N ASN A 290 -10.86 5.42 -2.36
CA ASN A 290 -12.09 4.65 -2.13
C ASN A 290 -12.45 3.76 -3.33
N ARG A 291 -11.46 3.45 -4.17
CA ARG A 291 -11.63 2.55 -5.33
C ARG A 291 -12.22 1.20 -4.93
N LYS A 292 -12.96 0.59 -5.85
CA LYS A 292 -13.57 -0.73 -5.69
C LYS A 292 -12.51 -1.77 -5.30
N GLY A 293 -12.83 -2.63 -4.34
CA GLY A 293 -11.94 -3.69 -3.86
C GLY A 293 -11.14 -3.35 -2.59
N GLY A 294 -11.34 -2.16 -2.02
CA GLY A 294 -10.84 -1.79 -0.70
C GLY A 294 -11.57 -2.44 0.49
N TYR A 295 -11.09 -2.15 1.69
CA TYR A 295 -11.58 -2.68 2.97
C TYR A 295 -12.64 -1.78 3.62
N GLY A 296 -12.64 -0.48 3.31
CA GLY A 296 -13.49 0.49 4.00
C GLY A 296 -13.84 1.73 3.20
N GLY A 297 -13.73 2.89 3.84
CA GLY A 297 -13.97 4.18 3.23
C GLY A 297 -12.82 4.52 2.28
N LEU A 298 -11.80 5.22 2.77
CA LEU A 298 -10.54 5.42 2.08
C LEU A 298 -9.51 4.40 2.55
N ASP A 299 -8.88 3.71 1.61
CA ASP A 299 -7.78 2.78 1.88
C ASP A 299 -6.45 3.36 1.37
N LEU A 300 -5.33 2.95 1.96
CA LEU A 300 -4.00 3.22 1.44
C LEU A 300 -3.61 2.25 0.31
N TYR A 301 -3.02 2.84 -0.72
CA TYR A 301 -2.47 2.17 -1.88
C TYR A 301 -1.05 2.64 -2.18
N SER A 302 -0.34 1.87 -3.00
CA SER A 302 0.97 2.24 -3.55
C SER A 302 1.06 1.98 -5.05
N ALA A 303 1.89 2.75 -5.75
CA ALA A 303 2.25 2.51 -7.15
C ALA A 303 3.67 2.99 -7.45
N THR A 304 4.44 2.16 -8.18
CA THR A 304 5.81 2.49 -8.58
C THR A 304 5.82 3.37 -9.83
N MET A 305 6.59 4.44 -9.81
CA MET A 305 6.82 5.38 -10.91
C MET A 305 8.01 4.93 -11.75
N ASP A 306 7.84 4.89 -13.08
CA ASP A 306 8.93 4.65 -14.02
C ASP A 306 9.75 5.91 -14.32
N SER A 307 10.82 5.77 -15.10
CA SER A 307 11.70 6.88 -15.49
C SER A 307 11.01 7.97 -16.33
N ARG A 308 9.85 7.68 -16.94
CA ARG A 308 9.03 8.63 -17.70
C ARG A 308 7.98 9.32 -16.84
N GLY A 309 7.81 8.91 -15.57
CA GLY A 309 6.80 9.43 -14.66
C GLY A 309 5.42 8.77 -14.80
N ARG A 310 5.36 7.58 -15.42
CA ARG A 310 4.15 6.76 -15.45
C ARG A 310 4.16 5.84 -14.25
N PHE A 311 3.01 5.69 -13.63
CA PHE A 311 2.84 4.77 -12.50
C PHE A 311 2.44 3.39 -13.00
N GLY A 312 3.04 2.35 -12.43
CA GLY A 312 2.75 0.95 -12.70
C GLY A 312 1.46 0.48 -12.05
N ARG A 313 1.41 -0.82 -11.71
CA ARG A 313 0.25 -1.43 -11.05
C ARG A 313 0.04 -0.82 -9.67
N VAL A 314 -1.21 -0.47 -9.36
CA VAL A 314 -1.62 -0.04 -8.03
C VAL A 314 -1.81 -1.27 -7.12
N ARG A 315 -1.27 -1.21 -5.90
CA ARG A 315 -1.37 -2.24 -4.87
C ARG A 315 -2.07 -1.69 -3.62
N ASN A 316 -3.08 -2.38 -3.11
CA ASN A 316 -3.69 -2.08 -1.79
C ASN A 316 -2.70 -2.52 -0.69
N LEU A 317 -2.56 -1.75 0.40
CA LEU A 317 -1.62 -2.06 1.48
C LEU A 317 -2.09 -3.15 2.46
N GLY A 318 -3.25 -3.77 2.22
CA GLY A 318 -3.73 -4.95 2.94
C GLY A 318 -4.44 -4.65 4.25
N ALA A 319 -5.06 -5.68 4.83
CA ALA A 319 -5.98 -5.60 5.97
C ALA A 319 -5.32 -5.26 7.32
N ASP A 320 -3.99 -5.36 7.41
CA ASP A 320 -3.22 -4.95 8.61
C ASP A 320 -3.11 -3.43 8.71
N ILE A 321 -3.24 -2.73 7.58
CA ILE A 321 -3.17 -1.26 7.47
C ILE A 321 -4.57 -0.71 7.21
N ASN A 322 -5.28 -1.25 6.21
CA ASN A 322 -6.60 -0.76 5.80
C ASN A 322 -7.71 -1.41 6.63
N THR A 323 -8.70 -0.61 7.02
CA THR A 323 -9.80 -1.00 7.89
C THR A 323 -11.15 -0.69 7.25
N ALA A 324 -12.23 -0.69 8.04
CA ALA A 324 -13.55 -0.25 7.57
C ALA A 324 -13.73 1.27 7.64
N GLY A 325 -12.74 1.99 8.18
CA GLY A 325 -12.69 3.46 8.28
C GLY A 325 -11.98 4.08 7.08
N ASP A 326 -11.50 5.30 7.28
CA ASP A 326 -10.67 6.07 6.38
C ASP A 326 -9.21 6.01 6.85
N GLU A 327 -8.32 5.47 6.02
CA GLU A 327 -6.87 5.55 6.13
C GLU A 327 -6.31 6.58 5.15
N MET A 328 -5.72 7.64 5.70
CA MET A 328 -5.34 8.85 4.98
C MET A 328 -3.93 9.33 5.33
N PHE A 329 -3.42 10.29 4.56
CA PHE A 329 -2.16 10.99 4.86
C PHE A 329 -0.96 10.07 5.10
N PRO A 330 -0.66 9.12 4.19
CA PRO A 330 0.54 8.32 4.30
C PRO A 330 1.78 9.21 4.29
N PHE A 331 2.82 8.80 5.01
CA PHE A 331 4.14 9.42 4.95
C PHE A 331 5.22 8.36 5.14
N ALA A 332 6.04 8.14 4.09
CA ALA A 332 7.17 7.23 4.14
C ALA A 332 8.43 8.02 4.55
N SER A 333 8.87 7.86 5.79
CA SER A 333 10.01 8.61 6.33
C SER A 333 11.35 8.06 5.84
N GLU A 334 12.41 8.88 5.91
CA GLU A 334 13.79 8.41 5.70
C GLU A 334 14.23 7.34 6.72
N THR A 335 13.54 7.24 7.86
CA THR A 335 13.72 6.17 8.85
C THR A 335 13.13 4.83 8.40
N GLY A 336 12.58 4.75 7.19
CA GLY A 336 11.98 3.55 6.61
C GLY A 336 10.65 3.15 7.25
N GLN A 337 10.06 4.04 8.05
CA GLN A 337 8.76 3.85 8.67
C GLN A 337 7.68 4.47 7.79
N LEU A 338 6.55 3.77 7.66
CA LEU A 338 5.35 4.33 7.04
C LEU A 338 4.42 4.82 8.14
N TYR A 339 4.14 6.11 8.13
CA TYR A 339 3.12 6.73 8.97
C TYR A 339 1.85 6.92 8.16
N PHE A 340 0.71 6.97 8.82
CA PHE A 340 -0.58 7.33 8.23
C PHE A 340 -1.54 7.75 9.33
N SER A 341 -2.70 8.30 8.94
CA SER A 341 -3.79 8.57 9.87
C SER A 341 -4.99 7.69 9.61
N SER A 342 -5.73 7.32 10.65
CA SER A 342 -6.91 6.46 10.52
C SER A 342 -8.00 6.81 11.51
N ASP A 343 -9.26 6.67 11.09
CA ASP A 343 -10.44 6.69 11.97
C ASP A 343 -11.05 5.30 12.24
N GLY A 344 -10.43 4.25 11.73
CA GLY A 344 -10.88 2.87 11.86
C GLY A 344 -9.95 1.97 12.70
N HIS A 345 -8.73 2.42 12.99
CA HIS A 345 -7.89 1.83 14.03
C HIS A 345 -8.23 2.40 15.42
N PRO A 346 -8.03 1.62 16.51
CA PRO A 346 -8.20 2.11 17.87
C PRO A 346 -7.40 3.39 18.17
N GLY A 347 -8.11 4.43 18.59
CA GLY A 347 -7.56 5.75 18.84
C GLY A 347 -8.51 6.65 19.64
N TYR A 348 -8.08 7.89 19.88
CA TYR A 348 -8.73 8.88 20.74
C TYR A 348 -9.78 9.71 19.99
N GLY A 349 -9.54 10.00 18.72
CA GLY A 349 -10.32 10.96 17.94
C GLY A 349 -11.05 10.32 16.77
N MET A 350 -11.26 11.13 15.73
CA MET A 350 -11.58 10.61 14.40
C MET A 350 -10.25 10.15 13.77
N LEU A 351 -9.52 11.01 13.06
CA LEU A 351 -8.20 10.63 12.56
C LEU A 351 -7.15 10.64 13.67
N ASP A 352 -6.45 9.53 13.87
CA ASP A 352 -5.27 9.43 14.73
C ASP A 352 -4.04 9.05 13.91
N VAL A 353 -2.84 9.51 14.28
CA VAL A 353 -1.58 9.12 13.63
C VAL A 353 -1.10 7.75 14.11
N PHE A 354 -0.82 6.87 13.16
CA PHE A 354 -0.25 5.55 13.33
C PHE A 354 1.09 5.42 12.61
N VAL A 355 1.93 4.51 13.12
CA VAL A 355 3.14 4.05 12.42
C VAL A 355 3.04 2.56 12.15
N VAL A 356 3.39 2.16 10.94
CA VAL A 356 3.49 0.75 10.56
C VAL A 356 4.75 0.15 11.17
N ALA A 357 4.57 -0.85 12.01
CA ALA A 357 5.63 -1.70 12.54
C ALA A 357 5.59 -3.06 11.83
N ARG A 358 6.77 -3.60 11.51
CA ARG A 358 6.91 -4.96 11.01
C ARG A 358 7.95 -5.72 11.83
N SER A 359 7.56 -6.87 12.37
CA SER A 359 8.45 -7.73 13.13
C SER A 359 8.08 -9.20 12.92
N GLY A 360 9.08 -10.02 12.57
CA GLY A 360 8.90 -11.46 12.38
C GLY A 360 7.88 -11.80 11.29
N GLY A 361 7.81 -11.01 10.21
CA GLY A 361 6.85 -11.20 9.12
C GLY A 361 5.45 -10.66 9.39
N LYS A 362 5.17 -10.14 10.60
CA LYS A 362 3.86 -9.57 10.95
C LYS A 362 3.87 -8.05 10.83
N THR A 363 2.89 -7.50 10.14
CA THR A 363 2.63 -6.05 10.05
C THR A 363 1.60 -5.63 11.09
N THR A 364 1.81 -4.50 11.75
CA THR A 364 0.85 -3.91 12.70
C THR A 364 0.86 -2.38 12.60
N ALA A 365 -0.29 -1.75 12.78
CA ALA A 365 -0.41 -0.31 12.96
C ALA A 365 -0.32 0.05 14.45
N GLU A 366 0.64 0.86 14.84
CA GLU A 366 0.83 1.31 16.22
C GLU A 366 0.42 2.78 16.37
N ASN A 367 -0.52 3.05 17.27
CA ASN A 367 -0.94 4.41 17.62
C ASN A 367 0.24 5.15 18.32
N LEU A 368 0.54 6.38 17.89
CA LEU A 368 1.64 7.16 18.46
C LEU A 368 1.37 7.64 19.90
N GLY A 369 0.12 7.65 20.33
CA GLY A 369 -0.30 8.08 21.66
C GLY A 369 -0.25 9.61 21.84
N GLN A 370 -0.65 10.06 23.02
CA GLN A 370 -0.53 11.46 23.41
C GLN A 370 0.95 11.86 23.58
N PRO A 371 1.33 13.13 23.36
CA PRO A 371 0.48 14.24 22.93
C PRO A 371 0.35 14.38 21.40
N VAL A 372 0.91 13.45 20.60
CA VAL A 372 0.76 13.53 19.13
C VAL A 372 -0.71 13.33 18.76
N ASN A 373 -1.32 12.28 19.28
CA ASN A 373 -2.74 12.01 19.13
C ASN A 373 -3.56 12.65 20.26
N SER A 374 -4.82 12.97 19.97
CA SER A 374 -5.74 13.76 20.80
C SER A 374 -7.20 13.41 20.49
N THR A 375 -8.16 14.10 21.12
CA THR A 375 -9.59 13.93 20.80
C THR A 375 -10.01 14.59 19.48
N GLY A 376 -9.14 15.40 18.87
CA GLY A 376 -9.34 15.95 17.54
C GLY A 376 -8.88 14.99 16.44
N ASP A 377 -8.93 15.45 15.20
CA ASP A 377 -8.16 14.87 14.11
C ASP A 377 -6.68 15.18 14.30
N ASP A 378 -5.83 14.17 14.11
CA ASP A 378 -4.39 14.24 14.12
C ASP A 378 -3.84 13.54 12.87
N PHE A 379 -3.26 14.33 11.97
CA PHE A 379 -2.95 13.85 10.63
C PHE A 379 -1.82 14.56 9.91
N GLY A 380 -1.45 14.06 8.72
CA GLY A 380 -0.45 14.71 7.88
C GLY A 380 0.93 14.83 8.54
N ILE A 381 1.37 13.81 9.28
CA ILE A 381 2.68 13.84 9.91
C ILE A 381 3.81 13.83 8.86
N PHE A 382 4.83 14.65 9.07
CA PHE A 382 6.00 14.75 8.21
C PHE A 382 7.27 14.93 9.03
N LEU A 383 8.21 13.99 8.91
CA LEU A 383 9.51 14.06 9.60
C LEU A 383 10.55 14.61 8.63
N PHE A 384 11.09 15.79 8.92
CA PHE A 384 12.29 16.30 8.24
C PHE A 384 13.59 15.83 8.90
N ARG A 385 13.48 15.22 10.08
CA ARG A 385 14.54 14.49 10.80
C ARG A 385 13.92 13.32 11.57
N PRO A 386 14.69 12.26 11.91
CA PRO A 386 14.18 11.14 12.70
C PRO A 386 13.50 11.55 14.02
N ASP A 387 13.97 12.64 14.63
CA ASP A 387 13.51 13.16 15.92
C ASP A 387 12.57 14.37 15.82
N ARG A 388 12.31 14.92 14.62
CA ARG A 388 11.57 16.19 14.47
C ARG A 388 10.71 16.21 13.22
N GLY A 389 9.58 16.87 13.35
CA GLY A 389 8.64 17.00 12.24
C GLY A 389 7.55 18.01 12.46
N PHE A 390 6.59 17.94 11.57
CA PHE A 390 5.33 18.65 11.60
C PHE A 390 4.17 17.66 11.52
N PHE A 391 2.99 18.11 11.90
CA PHE A 391 1.74 17.40 11.67
C PHE A 391 0.59 18.39 11.82
N THR A 392 -0.61 17.98 11.44
CA THR A 392 -1.84 18.77 11.53
C THR A 392 -2.73 18.26 12.65
N SER A 393 -3.43 19.18 13.31
CA SER A 393 -4.51 18.83 14.21
C SER A 393 -5.55 19.92 14.34
N ASN A 394 -6.81 19.54 14.58
CA ASN A 394 -7.90 20.44 14.97
C ASN A 394 -8.22 20.34 16.49
N ARG A 395 -7.24 19.90 17.29
CA ARG A 395 -7.36 19.83 18.75
C ARG A 395 -7.75 21.17 19.39
N ASP A 396 -8.41 21.07 20.54
CA ASP A 396 -8.73 22.23 21.36
C ASP A 396 -7.45 22.97 21.80
N GLY A 397 -7.53 24.31 21.85
CA GLY A 397 -6.39 25.19 22.18
C GLY A 397 -5.50 25.54 20.99
N GLY A 398 -5.85 25.11 19.77
CA GLY A 398 -5.33 25.67 18.53
C GLY A 398 -5.80 27.10 18.25
N LYS A 399 -5.27 27.68 17.18
CA LYS A 399 -5.58 28.99 16.62
C LYS A 399 -6.72 28.94 15.60
N GLY A 400 -6.88 27.83 14.88
CA GLY A 400 -7.75 27.70 13.73
C GLY A 400 -8.65 26.48 13.71
N ASP A 401 -9.12 26.16 12.51
CA ASP A 401 -9.86 24.92 12.17
C ASP A 401 -8.89 23.73 12.22
N ASP A 402 -8.14 23.52 11.13
CA ASP A 402 -6.94 22.70 11.15
C ASP A 402 -5.70 23.57 11.36
N ASP A 403 -4.83 23.17 12.28
CA ASP A 403 -3.59 23.87 12.58
C ASP A 403 -2.37 22.97 12.33
N ILE A 404 -1.27 23.59 11.89
CA ILE A 404 0.03 22.93 11.83
C ILE A 404 0.72 23.01 13.20
N TYR A 405 1.21 21.88 13.67
CA TYR A 405 2.04 21.73 14.85
C TYR A 405 3.43 21.22 14.45
N THR A 406 4.43 21.53 15.25
CA THR A 406 5.77 20.95 15.17
C THR A 406 6.04 20.11 16.40
N PHE A 407 6.87 19.07 16.27
CA PHE A 407 7.22 18.19 17.37
C PHE A 407 8.72 17.90 17.44
N VAL A 408 9.15 17.51 18.64
CA VAL A 408 10.42 16.83 18.90
C VAL A 408 10.15 15.53 19.65
N ASN A 409 10.81 14.46 19.24
CA ASN A 409 10.86 13.19 19.96
C ASN A 409 12.17 13.11 20.74
N GLU A 410 12.05 13.17 22.07
CA GLU A 410 13.19 13.20 23.00
C GLU A 410 13.51 11.81 23.58
N ASP A 411 13.08 10.74 22.90
CA ASP A 411 13.40 9.37 23.34
C ASP A 411 14.93 9.19 23.34
N PRO A 412 15.56 8.95 24.51
CA PRO A 412 17.02 8.79 24.60
C PRO A 412 17.52 7.57 23.82
N ASN A 413 16.62 6.63 23.50
CA ASN A 413 16.92 5.42 22.74
C ASN A 413 16.48 5.50 21.27
N LEU A 414 16.13 6.69 20.78
CA LEU A 414 15.73 6.90 19.39
C LEU A 414 16.91 6.62 18.44
N LYS A 415 17.02 5.37 18.04
CA LYS A 415 18.00 4.87 17.06
C LYS A 415 17.27 4.02 16.04
N VAL A 416 17.32 4.45 14.80
CA VAL A 416 16.69 3.79 13.65
C VAL A 416 17.76 3.15 12.80
N VAL A 417 17.56 1.87 12.50
CA VAL A 417 18.38 1.14 11.53
C VAL A 417 17.53 0.73 10.36
N ASN A 418 17.93 1.14 9.16
CA ASN A 418 17.38 0.62 7.92
C ASN A 418 18.30 -0.44 7.36
N TYR A 419 17.73 -1.54 6.87
CA TYR A 419 18.47 -2.54 6.12
C TYR A 419 18.04 -2.48 4.67
N TYR A 420 19.00 -2.35 3.77
CA TYR A 420 18.78 -2.41 2.34
C TYR A 420 19.49 -3.61 1.76
N LEU A 421 18.82 -4.32 0.86
CA LEU A 421 19.39 -5.40 0.06
C LEU A 421 19.73 -4.85 -1.31
N GLN A 422 21.02 -4.70 -1.62
CA GLN A 422 21.49 -4.27 -2.93
C GLN A 422 22.05 -5.44 -3.72
N GLY A 423 21.87 -5.41 -5.04
CA GLY A 423 22.48 -6.39 -5.92
C GLY A 423 22.59 -5.94 -7.35
N VAL A 424 23.20 -6.80 -8.17
CA VAL A 424 23.39 -6.60 -9.61
C VAL A 424 22.81 -7.82 -10.34
N THR A 425 22.04 -7.57 -11.38
CA THR A 425 21.57 -8.57 -12.34
C THR A 425 22.60 -8.75 -13.43
N TYR A 426 23.09 -9.98 -13.60
CA TYR A 426 24.05 -10.30 -14.66
C TYR A 426 23.90 -11.75 -15.13
N ALA A 427 24.46 -12.04 -16.30
CA ALA A 427 24.65 -13.39 -16.82
C ALA A 427 26.14 -13.65 -17.09
N TRP A 428 26.52 -14.93 -17.13
CA TRP A 428 27.86 -15.31 -17.55
C TRP A 428 27.94 -15.45 -19.07
N GLY A 429 28.92 -14.75 -19.66
CA GLY A 429 29.38 -14.98 -21.02
C GLY A 429 30.11 -16.31 -21.17
N LYS A 430 30.30 -16.77 -22.41
CA LYS A 430 30.98 -18.04 -22.72
C LYS A 430 32.43 -18.09 -22.24
N ASP A 431 33.04 -16.92 -22.11
CA ASP A 431 34.41 -16.68 -21.64
C ASP A 431 34.47 -16.34 -20.13
N SER A 432 33.39 -16.61 -19.38
CA SER A 432 33.25 -16.23 -17.97
C SER A 432 33.28 -14.71 -17.71
N THR A 433 33.02 -13.89 -18.73
CA THR A 433 32.79 -12.45 -18.52
C THR A 433 31.41 -12.21 -17.91
N LYS A 434 31.29 -11.16 -17.08
CA LYS A 434 30.00 -10.73 -16.54
C LYS A 434 29.30 -9.83 -17.55
N ILE A 435 28.14 -10.25 -18.01
CA ILE A 435 27.25 -9.47 -18.87
C ILE A 435 26.17 -8.87 -17.99
N ILE A 436 26.22 -7.54 -17.78
CA ILE A 436 25.21 -6.81 -17.00
C ILE A 436 23.86 -6.88 -17.72
N LEU A 437 22.80 -7.12 -16.96
CA LEU A 437 21.43 -7.22 -17.48
C LEU A 437 20.61 -5.99 -17.07
N PRO A 438 20.46 -4.99 -17.96
CA PRO A 438 19.53 -3.89 -17.74
C PRO A 438 18.08 -4.35 -17.93
N GLU A 439 17.12 -3.48 -17.59
CA GLU A 439 15.69 -3.69 -17.80
C GLU A 439 15.17 -5.01 -17.18
N THR A 440 15.89 -5.53 -16.19
CA THR A 440 15.52 -6.76 -15.49
C THR A 440 14.49 -6.40 -14.44
N LYS A 441 13.33 -7.04 -14.48
CA LYS A 441 12.36 -6.94 -13.39
C LYS A 441 12.83 -7.86 -12.27
N VAL A 442 13.21 -7.26 -11.15
CA VAL A 442 13.52 -7.95 -9.91
C VAL A 442 12.34 -7.81 -8.97
N THR A 443 11.82 -8.91 -8.45
CA THR A 443 10.73 -8.92 -7.47
C THR A 443 11.24 -9.49 -6.15
N LEU A 444 10.99 -8.78 -5.05
CA LEU A 444 11.25 -9.23 -3.68
C LEU A 444 9.98 -9.81 -3.07
N LEU A 445 10.03 -11.10 -2.71
CA LEU A 445 8.98 -11.78 -1.97
C LEU A 445 9.36 -11.94 -0.49
N GLY A 446 8.34 -11.83 0.38
CA GLY A 446 8.41 -12.21 1.78
C GLY A 446 8.49 -13.72 2.00
N GLU A 447 8.59 -14.15 3.26
CA GLU A 447 8.67 -15.56 3.66
C GLU A 447 7.37 -16.33 3.36
N ASP A 448 6.23 -15.64 3.37
CA ASP A 448 4.90 -16.13 2.97
C ASP A 448 4.69 -16.19 1.45
N GLY A 449 5.63 -15.68 0.66
CA GLY A 449 5.53 -15.56 -0.79
C GLY A 449 4.77 -14.31 -1.27
N GLU A 450 4.37 -13.41 -0.36
CA GLU A 450 3.77 -12.13 -0.74
C GLU A 450 4.78 -11.25 -1.47
N GLU A 451 4.35 -10.61 -2.55
CA GLU A 451 5.16 -9.62 -3.27
C GLU A 451 5.25 -8.33 -2.47
N MET A 452 6.45 -8.05 -1.92
CA MET A 452 6.68 -6.88 -1.09
C MET A 452 7.07 -5.66 -1.92
N GLN A 453 8.02 -5.84 -2.83
CA GLN A 453 8.61 -4.79 -3.65
C GLN A 453 9.03 -5.35 -5.01
N ASP A 454 9.11 -4.48 -6.01
CA ASP A 454 9.67 -4.76 -7.33
C ASP A 454 10.55 -3.61 -7.81
N PHE A 455 11.52 -3.93 -8.66
CA PHE A 455 12.52 -3.00 -9.16
C PHE A 455 12.86 -3.36 -10.61
N ILE A 456 12.85 -2.38 -11.52
CA ILE A 456 13.36 -2.56 -12.88
C ILE A 456 14.77 -1.97 -12.94
N THR A 457 15.75 -2.79 -13.32
CA THR A 457 17.16 -2.38 -13.33
C THR A 457 17.47 -1.37 -14.42
N GLY A 458 18.37 -0.43 -14.12
CA GLY A 458 18.90 0.51 -15.11
C GLY A 458 20.03 -0.10 -15.94
N SER A 459 20.75 0.74 -16.69
CA SER A 459 21.89 0.33 -17.52
C SER A 459 23.03 -0.35 -16.76
N ASP A 460 23.09 -0.17 -15.44
CA ASP A 460 24.10 -0.77 -14.56
C ASP A 460 23.65 -2.09 -13.93
N GLY A 461 22.44 -2.56 -14.22
CA GLY A 461 21.87 -3.80 -13.69
C GLY A 461 21.64 -3.78 -12.17
N LYS A 462 21.76 -2.62 -11.52
CA LYS A 462 21.64 -2.54 -10.05
C LYS A 462 20.19 -2.50 -9.60
N PHE A 463 19.92 -3.12 -8.47
CA PHE A 463 18.67 -2.98 -7.72
C PHE A 463 18.95 -2.74 -6.24
N LEU A 464 17.97 -2.14 -5.57
CA LEU A 464 17.99 -1.89 -4.13
C LEU A 464 16.59 -2.13 -3.58
N PHE A 465 16.47 -2.95 -2.55
CA PHE A 465 15.22 -3.16 -1.82
C PHE A 465 15.37 -2.80 -0.35
N ARG A 466 14.32 -2.26 0.24
CA ARG A 466 14.23 -2.20 1.71
C ARG A 466 13.91 -3.61 2.23
N VAL A 467 14.69 -4.10 3.19
CA VAL A 467 14.45 -5.40 3.86
C VAL A 467 14.39 -5.21 5.37
N TYR A 468 13.64 -6.04 6.06
CA TYR A 468 13.50 -6.02 7.51
C TYR A 468 14.43 -7.04 8.15
N GLU A 469 14.77 -6.80 9.41
CA GLU A 469 15.62 -7.70 10.17
C GLU A 469 14.90 -9.00 10.55
N ASN A 470 15.68 -10.06 10.73
CA ASN A 470 15.19 -11.37 11.17
C ASN A 470 14.15 -12.02 10.23
N GLU A 471 14.22 -11.71 8.94
CA GLU A 471 13.32 -12.22 7.91
C GLU A 471 14.06 -12.99 6.81
N ASN A 472 13.30 -13.78 6.06
CA ASN A 472 13.76 -14.51 4.88
C ASN A 472 13.07 -13.93 3.64
N TYR A 473 13.82 -13.82 2.56
CA TYR A 473 13.37 -13.23 1.30
C TYR A 473 13.67 -14.15 0.12
N THR A 474 12.84 -14.04 -0.92
CA THR A 474 13.12 -14.59 -2.25
C THR A 474 13.15 -13.45 -3.26
N LEU A 475 14.25 -13.35 -4.00
CA LEU A 475 14.38 -12.49 -5.18
C LEU A 475 14.00 -13.30 -6.41
N ILE A 476 13.21 -12.72 -7.31
CA ILE A 476 12.90 -13.28 -8.62
C ILE A 476 13.44 -12.33 -9.67
N GLY A 477 14.28 -12.81 -10.60
CA GLY A 477 14.76 -12.04 -11.74
C GLY A 477 14.10 -12.48 -13.02
N GLU A 478 13.43 -11.56 -13.72
CA GLU A 478 12.78 -11.77 -15.01
C GLU A 478 13.40 -10.82 -16.06
N THR A 479 14.03 -11.39 -17.09
CA THR A 479 14.63 -10.66 -18.22
C THR A 479 14.37 -11.40 -19.53
N ASP A 480 13.98 -10.68 -20.57
CA ASP A 480 13.73 -11.26 -21.89
C ASP A 480 14.96 -12.01 -22.42
N GLY A 481 14.75 -13.26 -22.86
CA GLY A 481 15.82 -14.13 -23.38
C GLY A 481 16.65 -14.84 -22.30
N TYR A 482 16.26 -14.75 -21.03
CA TYR A 482 16.89 -15.44 -19.90
C TYR A 482 15.86 -16.29 -19.15
N LEU A 483 16.33 -17.33 -18.47
CA LEU A 483 15.51 -18.07 -17.51
C LEU A 483 15.15 -17.15 -16.34
N VAL A 484 13.90 -17.25 -15.90
CA VAL A 484 13.47 -16.69 -14.62
C VAL A 484 14.20 -17.42 -13.50
N GLU A 485 14.97 -16.66 -12.71
CA GLU A 485 15.80 -17.20 -11.65
C GLU A 485 15.36 -16.71 -10.27
N ARG A 486 15.53 -17.57 -9.26
CA ARG A 486 15.18 -17.26 -7.86
C ARG A 486 16.40 -17.27 -6.94
N GLY A 487 16.70 -16.13 -6.32
CA GLY A 487 17.70 -16.01 -5.26
C GLY A 487 17.06 -16.03 -3.88
N ARG A 488 17.68 -16.68 -2.89
CA ARG A 488 17.23 -16.61 -1.49
C ARG A 488 18.16 -15.72 -0.68
N TYR A 489 17.60 -14.92 0.21
CA TYR A 489 18.36 -14.07 1.12
C TYR A 489 17.78 -14.11 2.53
N THR A 490 18.62 -13.98 3.55
CA THR A 490 18.19 -13.90 4.95
C THR A 490 18.88 -12.75 5.66
N THR A 491 18.11 -12.01 6.46
CA THR A 491 18.61 -10.95 7.36
C THR A 491 18.76 -11.45 8.80
N ARG A 492 18.38 -12.71 9.08
CA ARG A 492 18.54 -13.33 10.41
C ARG A 492 20.01 -13.31 10.83
N GLY A 493 20.27 -12.77 12.03
CA GLY A 493 21.62 -12.65 12.58
C GLY A 493 22.48 -11.55 11.94
N LYS A 494 21.91 -10.66 11.12
CA LYS A 494 22.61 -9.53 10.50
C LYS A 494 22.27 -8.18 11.13
N SER A 495 21.49 -8.17 12.20
CA SER A 495 21.13 -6.94 12.90
C SER A 495 22.33 -6.31 13.61
N VAL A 496 22.37 -4.98 13.66
CA VAL A 496 23.35 -4.22 14.45
C VAL A 496 22.72 -3.81 15.78
N ALA A 497 23.52 -3.85 16.86
CA ALA A 497 23.08 -3.44 18.19
C ALA A 497 22.90 -1.92 18.25
N LYS A 498 21.69 -1.45 18.56
CA LYS A 498 21.32 -0.02 18.53
C LYS A 498 22.17 0.82 19.49
N GLU A 499 22.59 0.23 20.60
CA GLU A 499 23.40 0.85 21.65
C GLU A 499 24.80 1.24 21.14
N THR A 500 25.26 0.62 20.05
CA THR A 500 26.56 0.91 19.44
C THR A 500 26.50 2.07 18.44
N LEU A 501 25.30 2.54 18.10
CA LEU A 501 25.10 3.53 17.04
C LEU A 501 25.30 4.96 17.56
N LYS A 502 26.14 5.71 16.84
CA LYS A 502 26.38 7.13 17.13
C LYS A 502 25.29 8.02 16.54
N GLU A 503 24.88 7.74 15.32
CA GLU A 503 23.88 8.52 14.58
C GLU A 503 22.46 8.12 14.98
N LEU A 504 21.47 9.00 14.74
CA LEU A 504 20.05 8.68 14.97
C LEU A 504 19.51 7.71 13.90
N LEU A 505 20.01 7.85 12.67
CA LEU A 505 19.64 7.04 11.53
C LEU A 505 20.91 6.32 11.03
N THR A 506 20.84 5.01 10.85
CA THR A 506 21.91 4.22 10.26
C THR A 506 21.34 3.36 9.14
N ASN A 507 21.90 3.49 7.95
CA ASN A 507 21.54 2.67 6.80
C ASN A 507 22.58 1.56 6.62
N VAL A 508 22.17 0.32 6.85
CA VAL A 508 22.97 -0.87 6.61
C VAL A 508 22.63 -1.40 5.22
N THR A 509 23.64 -1.52 4.36
CA THR A 509 23.46 -2.13 3.04
C THR A 509 24.05 -3.53 3.02
N LEU A 510 23.28 -4.45 2.47
CA LEU A 510 23.55 -5.86 2.41
C LEU A 510 23.68 -6.28 0.94
N ASP A 511 24.77 -6.95 0.60
CA ASP A 511 25.03 -7.35 -0.78
C ASP A 511 24.42 -8.70 -1.13
N THR A 512 23.88 -8.80 -2.33
CA THR A 512 23.48 -10.05 -2.95
C THR A 512 23.72 -10.02 -4.46
N LEU A 513 23.70 -11.20 -5.09
CA LEU A 513 23.90 -11.36 -6.52
C LEU A 513 22.70 -12.12 -7.09
N LEU A 514 22.17 -11.63 -8.20
CA LEU A 514 21.11 -12.32 -8.94
C LEU A 514 21.65 -12.65 -10.33
N VAL A 515 22.03 -13.92 -10.52
CA VAL A 515 22.60 -14.41 -11.77
C VAL A 515 21.49 -15.05 -12.58
N LEU A 516 21.32 -14.59 -13.82
CA LEU A 516 20.35 -15.17 -14.74
C LEU A 516 21.05 -16.02 -15.78
N ASP A 517 20.45 -17.17 -16.09
CA ASP A 517 20.95 -18.07 -17.11
C ASP A 517 20.29 -17.77 -18.45
N LYS A 518 21.10 -17.48 -19.47
CA LYS A 518 20.58 -17.24 -20.82
C LYS A 518 19.79 -18.45 -21.32
N LEU A 519 18.64 -18.18 -21.92
CA LEU A 519 17.71 -19.17 -22.44
C LEU A 519 18.26 -19.72 -23.76
N GLU A 520 18.98 -20.85 -23.69
CA GLU A 520 19.65 -21.43 -24.85
C GLU A 520 19.27 -22.90 -25.05
N ARG A 521 18.86 -23.23 -26.29
CA ARG A 521 18.59 -24.61 -26.68
C ARG A 521 19.86 -25.47 -26.55
N ASN A 522 19.68 -26.69 -26.07
CA ASN A 522 20.72 -27.68 -25.77
C ASN A 522 21.67 -27.30 -24.62
N LYS A 523 21.42 -26.22 -23.88
CA LYS A 523 22.16 -25.93 -22.64
C LYS A 523 21.85 -27.00 -21.60
N ILE A 524 22.88 -27.50 -20.94
CA ILE A 524 22.82 -28.57 -19.93
C ILE A 524 23.04 -27.97 -18.54
N PHE A 525 22.19 -28.36 -17.61
CA PHE A 525 22.24 -27.96 -16.21
C PHE A 525 22.37 -29.22 -15.34
N VAL A 526 23.42 -29.30 -14.54
CA VAL A 526 23.65 -30.44 -13.65
C VAL A 526 22.88 -30.22 -12.34
N LEU A 527 21.98 -31.13 -11.99
CA LEU A 527 21.29 -31.09 -10.70
C LEU A 527 22.21 -31.67 -9.63
N GLN A 528 22.69 -30.80 -8.75
CA GLN A 528 23.45 -31.22 -7.58
C GLN A 528 22.54 -31.94 -6.58
N ASN A 529 23.08 -32.88 -5.80
CA ASN A 529 22.39 -33.56 -4.70
C ASN A 529 21.14 -34.40 -5.05
N ILE A 530 20.95 -34.79 -6.32
CA ILE A 530 20.01 -35.86 -6.68
C ILE A 530 20.67 -37.20 -6.35
N TYR A 531 20.54 -37.65 -5.11
CA TYR A 531 21.02 -38.95 -4.66
C TYR A 531 19.98 -40.04 -4.92
N PHE A 532 20.46 -41.14 -5.46
CA PHE A 532 19.74 -42.41 -5.52
C PHE A 532 20.47 -43.42 -4.64
N GLY A 533 19.74 -44.35 -4.03
CA GLY A 533 20.37 -45.51 -3.39
C GLY A 533 21.18 -46.33 -4.39
N PHE A 534 22.15 -47.10 -3.88
CA PHE A 534 22.80 -48.16 -4.67
C PHE A 534 21.71 -49.07 -5.24
N ASP A 535 21.75 -49.31 -6.56
CA ASP A 535 20.74 -50.07 -7.31
C ASP A 535 19.28 -49.57 -7.20
N SER A 536 19.06 -48.32 -6.77
CA SER A 536 17.71 -47.78 -6.57
C SER A 536 17.38 -46.63 -7.52
N ALA A 537 16.09 -46.51 -7.86
CA ALA A 537 15.47 -45.34 -8.52
C ALA A 537 14.56 -44.56 -7.54
N VAL A 538 14.53 -44.92 -6.26
CA VAL A 538 13.73 -44.23 -5.25
C VAL A 538 14.34 -42.87 -4.94
N ILE A 539 13.55 -41.82 -5.12
CA ILE A 539 13.92 -40.44 -4.81
C ILE A 539 13.96 -40.27 -3.29
N ARG A 540 15.12 -39.90 -2.77
CA ARG A 540 15.30 -39.60 -1.35
C ARG A 540 14.74 -38.22 -0.99
N LYS A 541 14.51 -37.98 0.31
CA LYS A 541 13.95 -36.72 0.81
C LYS A 541 14.82 -35.51 0.46
N GLU A 542 16.14 -35.68 0.50
CA GLU A 542 17.11 -34.66 0.08
C GLU A 542 17.01 -34.36 -1.43
N SER A 543 16.87 -35.39 -2.27
CA SER A 543 16.70 -35.25 -3.72
C SER A 543 15.36 -34.59 -4.08
N ALA A 544 14.31 -34.83 -3.29
CA ALA A 544 13.01 -34.22 -3.47
C ALA A 544 13.07 -32.68 -3.36
N ARG A 545 13.92 -32.13 -2.47
CA ARG A 545 14.10 -30.67 -2.35
C ARG A 545 14.69 -30.04 -3.59
N GLU A 546 15.66 -30.71 -4.22
CA GLU A 546 16.26 -30.22 -5.47
C GLU A 546 15.30 -30.38 -6.66
N LEU A 547 14.52 -31.46 -6.70
CA LEU A 547 13.46 -31.61 -7.69
C LEU A 547 12.34 -30.58 -7.49
N ASP A 548 11.98 -30.23 -6.26
CA ASP A 548 11.01 -29.15 -5.99
C ASP A 548 11.52 -27.79 -6.50
N ARG A 549 12.84 -27.53 -6.46
CA ARG A 549 13.42 -26.33 -7.10
C ARG A 549 13.30 -26.39 -8.62
N LEU A 550 13.52 -27.56 -9.23
CA LEU A 550 13.31 -27.74 -10.66
C LEU A 550 11.83 -27.57 -11.06
N VAL A 551 10.90 -28.07 -10.25
CA VAL A 551 9.45 -27.81 -10.43
C VAL A 551 9.20 -26.31 -10.44
N GLN A 552 9.74 -25.56 -9.48
CA GLN A 552 9.58 -24.11 -9.43
C GLN A 552 10.15 -23.44 -10.69
N LEU A 553 11.36 -23.81 -11.12
CA LEU A 553 11.96 -23.29 -12.36
C LEU A 553 11.08 -23.57 -13.57
N LEU A 554 10.50 -24.78 -13.69
CA LEU A 554 9.63 -25.14 -14.81
C LEU A 554 8.27 -24.45 -14.77
N ASN A 555 7.78 -24.09 -13.58
CA ASN A 555 6.59 -23.27 -13.41
C ASN A 555 6.85 -21.81 -13.76
N ASP A 556 8.00 -21.28 -13.37
CA ASP A 556 8.40 -19.91 -13.68
C ASP A 556 8.74 -19.71 -15.16
N ASN A 557 9.18 -20.78 -15.84
CA ASN A 557 9.54 -20.81 -17.26
C ASN A 557 8.63 -21.78 -18.03
N PRO A 558 7.34 -21.49 -18.20
CA PRO A 558 6.37 -22.43 -18.78
C PRO A 558 6.63 -22.76 -20.27
N GLU A 559 7.42 -21.95 -20.96
CA GLU A 559 7.76 -22.07 -22.39
C GLU A 559 8.81 -23.15 -22.69
N ILE A 560 9.57 -23.61 -21.70
CA ILE A 560 10.64 -24.58 -21.96
C ILE A 560 10.15 -26.03 -21.91
N LYS A 561 10.72 -26.85 -22.79
CA LYS A 561 10.68 -28.31 -22.73
C LYS A 561 12.05 -28.83 -22.41
N ILE A 562 12.14 -29.78 -21.47
CA ILE A 562 13.42 -30.30 -20.99
C ILE A 562 13.56 -31.82 -21.19
N GLU A 563 14.80 -32.26 -21.37
CA GLU A 563 15.22 -33.65 -21.23
C GLU A 563 15.84 -33.83 -19.84
N MET A 564 15.32 -34.76 -19.04
CA MET A 564 15.93 -35.26 -17.82
C MET A 564 16.90 -36.39 -18.15
N GLY A 565 18.19 -36.13 -18.02
CA GLY A 565 19.27 -37.08 -18.28
C GLY A 565 19.83 -37.68 -16.99
N SER A 566 19.95 -39.01 -16.91
CA SER A 566 20.69 -39.68 -15.82
C SER A 566 21.88 -40.48 -16.35
N HIS A 567 22.94 -40.53 -15.55
CA HIS A 567 24.22 -41.16 -15.88
C HIS A 567 24.67 -42.11 -14.77
N THR A 568 25.50 -43.09 -15.13
CA THR A 568 26.13 -44.02 -14.17
C THR A 568 27.65 -43.88 -14.21
N ASP A 569 28.31 -44.46 -13.22
CA ASP A 569 29.77 -44.68 -13.29
C ASP A 569 30.11 -45.89 -14.17
N SER A 570 31.38 -46.29 -14.18
CA SER A 570 31.87 -47.40 -15.00
C SER A 570 31.56 -48.81 -14.48
N VAL A 571 31.00 -48.95 -13.28
CA VAL A 571 30.75 -50.24 -12.61
C VAL A 571 29.52 -50.92 -13.21
N GLY A 572 29.59 -52.23 -13.46
CA GLY A 572 28.50 -53.01 -14.04
C GLY A 572 28.48 -53.03 -15.59
N SER A 573 27.60 -53.86 -16.15
CA SER A 573 27.47 -54.05 -17.59
C SER A 573 26.87 -52.82 -18.29
N ASN A 574 27.08 -52.70 -19.61
CA ASN A 574 26.48 -51.60 -20.39
C ASN A 574 24.95 -51.65 -20.34
N ALA A 575 24.36 -52.83 -20.56
CA ALA A 575 22.91 -53.02 -20.55
C ALA A 575 22.30 -52.64 -19.21
N TYR A 576 22.90 -53.10 -18.10
CA TYR A 576 22.47 -52.75 -16.75
C TYR A 576 22.53 -51.24 -16.49
N ASN A 577 23.64 -50.59 -16.85
CA ASN A 577 23.80 -49.16 -16.62
C ASN A 577 22.82 -48.30 -17.45
N ILE A 578 22.51 -48.72 -18.68
CA ILE A 578 21.51 -48.07 -19.51
C ILE A 578 20.13 -48.19 -18.86
N ASP A 579 19.72 -49.39 -18.47
CA ASP A 579 18.44 -49.63 -17.77
C ASP A 579 18.34 -48.81 -16.47
N LEU A 580 19.36 -48.89 -15.61
CA LEU A 580 19.39 -48.18 -14.33
C LEU A 580 19.27 -46.67 -14.52
N SER A 581 20.04 -46.11 -15.46
CA SER A 581 19.97 -44.68 -15.75
C SER A 581 18.61 -44.26 -16.33
N GLN A 582 17.99 -45.09 -17.17
CA GLN A 582 16.68 -44.80 -17.73
C GLN A 582 15.60 -44.81 -16.64
N ARG A 583 15.62 -45.80 -15.73
CA ARG A 583 14.70 -45.85 -14.59
C ARG A 583 14.85 -44.64 -13.68
N ARG A 584 16.08 -44.17 -13.44
CA ARG A 584 16.33 -42.94 -12.65
C ARG A 584 15.81 -41.69 -13.33
N ALA A 585 16.05 -41.53 -14.63
CA ALA A 585 15.52 -40.42 -15.42
C ALA A 585 13.98 -40.45 -15.46
N GLN A 586 13.37 -41.63 -15.57
CA GLN A 586 11.91 -41.75 -15.54
C GLN A 586 11.34 -41.40 -14.17
N ALA A 587 11.97 -41.87 -13.08
CA ALA A 587 11.54 -41.55 -11.72
C ALA A 587 11.56 -40.04 -11.44
N THR A 588 12.54 -39.30 -11.97
CA THR A 588 12.57 -37.83 -11.84
C THR A 588 11.46 -37.17 -12.65
N VAL A 589 11.22 -37.61 -13.89
CA VAL A 589 10.09 -37.13 -14.71
C VAL A 589 8.75 -37.40 -14.02
N ASP A 590 8.53 -38.61 -13.52
CA ASP A 590 7.30 -38.97 -12.82
C ASP A 590 7.06 -38.11 -11.58
N TYR A 591 8.14 -37.76 -10.86
CA TYR A 591 8.08 -36.82 -9.74
C TYR A 591 7.62 -35.42 -10.20
N LEU A 592 8.21 -34.89 -11.26
CA LEU A 592 7.83 -33.58 -11.81
C LEU A 592 6.37 -33.57 -12.29
N ILE A 593 5.93 -34.64 -12.96
CA ILE A 593 4.53 -34.81 -13.39
C ILE A 593 3.58 -34.84 -12.19
N LYS A 594 3.93 -35.61 -11.14
CA LYS A 594 3.14 -35.67 -9.90
C LYS A 594 3.01 -34.31 -9.21
N LYS A 595 3.99 -33.42 -9.42
CA LYS A 595 4.00 -32.05 -8.91
C LYS A 595 3.31 -31.04 -9.84
N GLY A 596 2.72 -31.49 -10.94
CA GLY A 596 1.88 -30.68 -11.84
C GLY A 596 2.55 -30.22 -13.13
N ILE A 597 3.79 -30.63 -13.42
CA ILE A 597 4.43 -30.30 -14.70
C ILE A 597 3.84 -31.17 -15.81
N GLU A 598 3.41 -30.54 -16.90
CA GLU A 598 2.82 -31.27 -18.03
C GLU A 598 3.82 -32.27 -18.65
N SER A 599 3.37 -33.52 -18.84
CA SER A 599 4.22 -34.60 -19.37
C SER A 599 4.82 -34.28 -20.74
N LYS A 600 4.11 -33.53 -21.60
CA LYS A 600 4.61 -33.10 -22.93
C LYS A 600 5.86 -32.22 -22.87
N ARG A 601 6.13 -31.60 -21.71
CA ARG A 601 7.29 -30.74 -21.46
C ARG A 601 8.53 -31.52 -21.00
N LEU A 602 8.41 -32.83 -20.78
CA LEU A 602 9.42 -33.65 -20.12
C LEU A 602 9.79 -34.87 -20.97
N VAL A 603 11.09 -35.13 -21.10
CA VAL A 603 11.62 -36.33 -21.75
C VAL A 603 12.63 -37.00 -20.83
N ALA A 604 12.44 -38.27 -20.48
CA ALA A 604 13.41 -39.02 -19.68
C ALA A 604 14.44 -39.73 -20.57
N LYS A 605 15.74 -39.59 -20.27
CA LYS A 605 16.82 -40.25 -21.01
C LYS A 605 17.91 -40.84 -20.10
N GLY A 606 18.10 -42.15 -20.19
CA GLY A 606 19.24 -42.86 -19.59
C GLY A 606 20.44 -42.89 -20.53
N TYR A 607 21.60 -42.45 -20.05
CA TYR A 607 22.87 -42.45 -20.80
C TYR A 607 23.83 -43.57 -20.38
N GLY A 608 23.54 -44.28 -19.30
CA GLY A 608 24.44 -45.25 -18.69
C GLY A 608 25.82 -44.62 -18.43
N LYS A 609 26.88 -45.36 -18.77
CA LYS A 609 28.28 -44.93 -18.58
C LYS A 609 28.92 -44.27 -19.81
N THR A 610 28.12 -43.93 -20.82
CA THR A 610 28.63 -43.48 -22.14
C THR A 610 29.12 -42.04 -22.18
N ARG A 611 28.78 -41.23 -21.17
CA ARG A 611 29.11 -39.79 -21.10
C ARG A 611 29.75 -39.38 -19.75
N PRO A 612 30.96 -39.89 -19.44
CA PRO A 612 31.67 -39.51 -18.21
C PRO A 612 32.13 -38.04 -18.26
N ILE A 613 32.02 -37.35 -17.13
CA ILE A 613 32.52 -35.96 -16.94
C ILE A 613 33.76 -35.91 -16.05
N ALA A 614 34.13 -37.03 -15.44
CA ALA A 614 35.35 -37.22 -14.68
C ALA A 614 35.92 -38.62 -14.95
N ARG A 615 37.23 -38.80 -14.77
CA ARG A 615 37.86 -40.12 -14.91
C ARG A 615 37.35 -41.04 -13.78
N ASN A 616 36.97 -42.27 -14.13
CA ASN A 616 36.55 -43.27 -13.13
C ASN A 616 37.74 -43.94 -12.42
N THR A 617 38.95 -43.75 -12.95
CA THR A 617 40.23 -44.21 -12.41
C THR A 617 41.22 -43.05 -12.29
N ASN A 618 42.18 -43.19 -11.38
CA ASN A 618 43.32 -42.28 -11.24
C ASN A 618 44.34 -42.52 -12.36
N PRO A 619 45.33 -41.61 -12.55
CA PRO A 619 46.38 -41.79 -13.54
C PRO A 619 47.19 -43.10 -13.39
N ASP A 620 47.30 -43.63 -12.18
CA ASP A 620 47.98 -44.89 -11.84
C ASP A 620 47.10 -46.14 -12.06
N GLY A 621 45.88 -45.97 -12.58
CA GLY A 621 44.93 -47.06 -12.81
C GLY A 621 44.14 -47.48 -11.55
N SER A 622 44.43 -46.91 -10.38
CA SER A 622 43.64 -47.15 -9.17
C SER A 622 42.24 -46.55 -9.28
N ASP A 623 41.34 -47.04 -8.44
CA ASP A 623 39.96 -46.61 -8.39
C ASP A 623 39.85 -45.11 -8.04
N ASN A 624 38.99 -44.35 -8.75
CA ASN A 624 38.72 -42.94 -8.43
C ASN A 624 37.27 -42.74 -7.94
N PRO A 625 37.01 -42.89 -6.62
CA PRO A 625 35.69 -42.73 -6.03
C PRO A 625 35.03 -41.39 -6.30
N GLU A 626 35.79 -40.29 -6.27
CA GLU A 626 35.27 -38.94 -6.50
C GLU A 626 34.82 -38.75 -7.94
N GLY A 627 35.62 -39.21 -8.90
CA GLY A 627 35.28 -39.18 -10.31
C GLY A 627 34.05 -40.02 -10.64
N ARG A 628 33.94 -41.23 -10.05
CA ARG A 628 32.74 -42.05 -10.17
C ARG A 628 31.51 -41.36 -9.56
N GLN A 629 31.65 -40.71 -8.41
CA GLN A 629 30.55 -39.96 -7.78
C GLN A 629 30.05 -38.82 -8.68
N ARG A 630 30.96 -38.08 -9.34
CA ARG A 630 30.59 -37.04 -10.32
C ARG A 630 29.90 -37.60 -11.56
N ASN A 631 30.25 -38.82 -11.98
CA ASN A 631 29.60 -39.49 -13.11
C ASN A 631 28.19 -40.01 -12.76
N ARG A 632 27.92 -40.33 -11.49
CA ARG A 632 26.58 -40.68 -10.97
C ARG A 632 25.70 -39.43 -10.78
N ARG A 633 25.40 -38.72 -11.87
CA ARG A 633 24.68 -37.45 -11.85
C ARG A 633 23.34 -37.52 -12.59
N THR A 634 22.48 -36.56 -12.27
CA THR A 634 21.30 -36.22 -13.08
C THR A 634 21.47 -34.80 -13.58
N GLU A 635 21.10 -34.56 -14.82
CA GLU A 635 21.15 -33.26 -15.48
C GLU A 635 19.83 -33.03 -16.22
N PHE A 636 19.52 -31.77 -16.53
CA PHE A 636 18.48 -31.45 -17.49
C PHE A 636 19.03 -30.64 -18.65
N LYS A 637 18.39 -30.77 -19.80
CA LYS A 637 18.79 -30.08 -21.03
C LYS A 637 17.57 -29.44 -21.67
N ILE A 638 17.66 -28.17 -22.05
CA ILE A 638 16.58 -27.47 -22.75
C ILE A 638 16.49 -28.00 -24.19
N LEU A 639 15.36 -28.62 -24.55
CA LEU A 639 15.14 -29.19 -25.89
C LEU A 639 14.48 -28.20 -26.85
N GLU A 640 13.48 -27.48 -26.37
CA GLU A 640 12.67 -26.55 -27.14
C GLU A 640 12.34 -25.34 -26.25
N ILE A 641 12.25 -24.16 -26.88
CA ILE A 641 11.78 -22.91 -26.28
C ILE A 641 10.55 -22.53 -27.09
N GLY A 642 9.38 -22.72 -26.51
CA GLY A 642 8.10 -22.38 -27.12
C GLY A 642 7.75 -20.90 -26.97
N PRO A 643 6.58 -20.47 -27.47
CA PRO A 643 6.03 -19.18 -27.07
C PRO A 643 5.70 -19.19 -25.58
N MET A 644 5.97 -18.08 -24.88
CA MET A 644 5.50 -17.91 -23.51
C MET A 644 3.96 -17.96 -23.54
N PRO A 645 3.31 -18.88 -22.82
CA PRO A 645 1.85 -18.88 -22.75
C PRO A 645 1.42 -17.51 -22.20
N GLU A 646 0.43 -16.90 -22.84
CA GLU A 646 -0.17 -15.68 -22.31
C GLU A 646 -0.56 -15.97 -20.86
N LYS A 647 0.03 -15.23 -19.91
CA LYS A 647 -0.47 -15.24 -18.53
C LYS A 647 -1.93 -14.88 -18.67
N LYS A 648 -2.84 -15.84 -18.43
CA LYS A 648 -4.26 -15.52 -18.21
C LYS A 648 -4.20 -14.41 -17.17
N LYS A 649 -4.54 -13.18 -17.56
CA LYS A 649 -4.87 -12.18 -16.55
C LYS A 649 -5.90 -12.89 -15.67
N PRO A 650 -5.79 -12.82 -14.33
CA PRO A 650 -6.93 -13.21 -13.52
C PRO A 650 -8.13 -12.53 -14.19
N GLU A 651 -9.12 -13.32 -14.60
CA GLU A 651 -10.33 -12.78 -15.18
C GLU A 651 -10.83 -11.79 -14.12
N ASP A 652 -10.60 -10.50 -14.36
CA ASP A 652 -11.38 -9.47 -13.70
C ASP A 652 -12.79 -9.84 -14.15
N ASP A 653 -13.58 -10.37 -13.22
CA ASP A 653 -14.94 -10.86 -13.39
C ASP A 653 -15.92 -9.73 -13.82
N ASP A 654 -15.38 -8.60 -14.30
CA ASP A 654 -16.09 -7.44 -14.81
C ASP A 654 -16.70 -7.72 -16.20
N ASP A 655 -16.09 -8.56 -17.05
CA ASP A 655 -16.62 -8.87 -18.40
C ASP A 655 -17.87 -9.75 -18.39
N LYS A 656 -18.17 -10.41 -17.26
CA LYS A 656 -19.41 -11.18 -17.09
C LYS A 656 -20.65 -10.29 -16.94
N TYR A 657 -20.46 -8.99 -16.72
CA TYR A 657 -21.54 -8.01 -16.54
C TYR A 657 -21.85 -7.20 -17.81
N PHE A 658 -21.18 -7.45 -18.93
CA PHE A 658 -21.39 -6.72 -20.19
C PHE A 658 -21.84 -7.58 -21.38
N ASN A 659 -21.93 -8.90 -21.22
CA ASN A 659 -22.49 -9.79 -22.24
C ASN A 659 -23.97 -10.11 -21.98
N ASP A 660 -24.82 -9.09 -22.11
CA ASP A 660 -26.24 -9.31 -22.45
C ASP A 660 -26.37 -9.38 -23.99
N ASN A 661 -25.83 -10.44 -24.59
CA ASN A 661 -26.27 -10.86 -25.92
C ASN A 661 -27.52 -11.72 -25.77
N ASN A 662 -28.64 -11.07 -25.42
CA ASN A 662 -29.97 -11.57 -25.74
C ASN A 662 -30.33 -11.08 -27.15
N ASN A 663 -29.97 -11.89 -28.14
CA ASN A 663 -30.46 -11.92 -29.52
C ASN A 663 -30.13 -13.33 -30.01
N GLU A 664 -31.00 -14.25 -30.41
CA GLU A 664 -32.40 -14.36 -30.85
C GLU A 664 -32.72 -15.89 -30.84
N PRO A 665 -33.89 -16.40 -31.24
CA PRO A 665 -35.20 -15.78 -31.47
C PRO A 665 -36.30 -16.23 -30.48
#